data_AF-A0A8J2I4A4-F1
#
_entry.id   AF-A0A8J2I4A4-F1
#
_cell.length_a   1.000
_cell.length_b   1.000
_cell.length_c   1.000
_cell.angle_alpha   90.00
_cell.angle_beta   90.00
_cell.angle_gamma   90.00
#
_symmetry.space_group_name_H-M   'P 1'
#
loop_
_entity.id
_entity.type
_entity.pdbx_description
1 polymer ?
#
loop_
_entity_poly.entity_id
_entity_poly.type
_entity_poly.pdbx_seq_one_letter_code
_entity_poly.pdbx_strand_id
1 'polypeptide(L)'
;MNHQSEALLPVSLDEPSPAPSWESNPVRNPRTIPVERHGEMYSGAGSYERLISRRPISHVEEDLNTEPSTRVEPRSSPPLLPPFHESKVTSGPPPNRNTITSWVFEIVALTMSVASIVAIIAILIHQNGKPIAAWKFVLTLNTVIATLGTIARTTLAFAMSPCVGQQKWSWLRRRSDSIRAFQRFDEASRGPWGGIRLFIWLKFRHWAALGALVTVGTVAFDPFLQAVISTYGQMDNINADPISTVGQTWRVDGGQIVKSPGSAMVGFNSSAGWLGIIQTTSRPDFGMVSSIYGGFHNDSVLTGNTVAFECTTGNCTWSTFVSAAVCKIRNWNGYSEIVNENWWNLTTGNSQSLSRTLMTLNTTCKSSRTLRHANIDTLMMAFAIVRAPDEWIQSKVPWESSRPIATECALYFCTNAYQAKSQNGVLQERVIGSWAIRDQESFAIDPSGSIQPEPGVEAVQGAPWLDVDIEDLYDPIETADLSRYDLRLKIGPDPIEGFARPDAIAQGVNISHALIRSTIKYLHEFTGRTEDDIKMAVTHGNESYVRPIAFPFSDAPPVIDALWNSTNLTATFENVARSLTSQIRNTSPQRHEGSTQSWVIHVRVDWAYLAYPISMLLIGILYVILVIVESARLRLPVWKESALPTLLYGFDDETQVLLRTRENYEGGKRVDTNVRYDVDEKEDCLRLTAD
;
A
#
# COMPACT_ATOMS: atom_id res chain seq x y z
N MET A 1 -1.95 -24.60 -61.02
CA MET A 1 -3.13 -25.49 -61.14
C MET A 1 -4.05 -25.22 -59.97
N ASN A 2 -5.35 -25.20 -60.25
CA ASN A 2 -6.40 -24.52 -59.51
C ASN A 2 -6.89 -25.20 -58.22
N HIS A 3 -7.63 -24.39 -57.45
CA HIS A 3 -8.70 -24.70 -56.47
C HIS A 3 -8.27 -25.35 -55.14
N GLN A 4 -8.91 -25.16 -53.99
CA GLN A 4 -9.88 -24.22 -53.39
C GLN A 4 -10.22 -24.84 -52.02
N SER A 5 -10.50 -24.04 -50.97
CA SER A 5 -11.22 -24.43 -49.71
C SER A 5 -10.52 -25.50 -48.83
N GLU A 6 -10.62 -25.59 -47.50
CA GLU A 6 -11.61 -25.16 -46.50
C GLU A 6 -10.95 -25.24 -45.09
N ALA A 7 -11.65 -24.73 -44.09
CA ALA A 7 -11.26 -24.55 -42.68
C ALA A 7 -10.81 -25.82 -41.92
N LEU A 8 -10.14 -25.64 -40.77
CA LEU A 8 -10.39 -26.39 -39.52
C LEU A 8 -9.66 -25.75 -38.30
N LEU A 9 -10.45 -25.50 -37.26
CA LEU A 9 -10.07 -25.05 -35.91
C LEU A 9 -9.43 -26.20 -35.11
N PRO A 10 -8.57 -25.94 -34.10
CA PRO A 10 -8.16 -26.97 -33.15
C PRO A 10 -9.21 -27.14 -32.04
N VAL A 11 -9.65 -28.38 -31.88
CA VAL A 11 -10.59 -28.91 -30.90
C VAL A 11 -9.96 -28.94 -29.51
N SER A 12 -10.71 -28.45 -28.52
CA SER A 12 -10.53 -28.60 -27.08
C SER A 12 -10.75 -30.05 -26.65
N LEU A 13 -9.79 -30.63 -25.92
CA LEU A 13 -9.95 -31.91 -25.24
C LEU A 13 -10.23 -31.66 -23.75
N ASP A 14 -11.40 -32.13 -23.33
CA ASP A 14 -11.89 -32.18 -21.96
C ASP A 14 -11.11 -33.22 -21.12
N GLU A 15 -10.76 -32.87 -19.88
CA GLU A 15 -10.42 -33.82 -18.82
C GLU A 15 -11.45 -33.73 -17.67
N PRO A 16 -11.94 -34.86 -17.13
CA PRO A 16 -13.02 -34.88 -16.15
C PRO A 16 -12.52 -34.86 -14.70
N SER A 17 -13.28 -34.16 -13.84
CA SER A 17 -13.14 -34.15 -12.39
C SER A 17 -13.64 -35.46 -11.75
N PRO A 18 -13.04 -35.97 -10.66
CA PRO A 18 -13.61 -37.07 -9.89
C PRO A 18 -14.37 -36.59 -8.64
N ALA A 19 -15.57 -37.15 -8.43
CA ALA A 19 -16.38 -37.04 -7.22
C ALA A 19 -16.37 -38.39 -6.45
N PRO A 20 -16.76 -38.42 -5.16
CA PRO A 20 -16.23 -39.37 -4.17
C PRO A 20 -17.02 -40.68 -4.08
N SER A 21 -16.28 -41.75 -3.78
CA SER A 21 -16.81 -43.08 -3.46
C SER A 21 -17.05 -43.25 -1.95
N TRP A 22 -18.19 -43.84 -1.63
CA TRP A 22 -18.59 -44.39 -0.35
C TRP A 22 -18.68 -45.91 -0.53
N GLU A 23 -18.10 -46.70 0.37
CA GLU A 23 -18.61 -48.04 0.68
C GLU A 23 -18.11 -48.57 2.03
N SER A 24 -19.07 -49.20 2.72
CA SER A 24 -19.09 -49.87 4.03
C SER A 24 -17.99 -50.94 4.24
N ASN A 25 -17.67 -51.45 5.45
CA ASN A 25 -18.51 -52.30 6.32
C ASN A 25 -17.68 -52.81 7.57
N PRO A 26 -18.13 -53.75 8.46
CA PRO A 26 -18.60 -53.51 9.84
C PRO A 26 -17.80 -54.23 10.96
N VAL A 27 -18.24 -54.16 12.24
CA VAL A 27 -18.48 -55.31 13.18
C VAL A 27 -18.66 -54.89 14.68
N ARG A 28 -19.75 -55.44 15.28
CA ARG A 28 -20.05 -55.85 16.68
C ARG A 28 -20.37 -54.87 17.85
N ASN A 29 -21.64 -55.01 18.26
CA ASN A 29 -22.29 -54.88 19.58
C ASN A 29 -21.69 -55.85 20.66
N PRO A 30 -22.03 -55.82 21.99
CA PRO A 30 -23.42 -55.78 22.52
C PRO A 30 -23.70 -55.16 23.93
N ARG A 31 -25.00 -54.81 24.12
CA ARG A 31 -25.92 -55.01 25.28
C ARG A 31 -25.39 -54.97 26.73
N THR A 32 -26.12 -54.21 27.58
CA THR A 32 -26.81 -54.72 28.80
C THR A 32 -28.01 -53.84 29.19
N ILE A 33 -28.98 -54.46 29.86
CA ILE A 33 -30.39 -54.08 30.07
C ILE A 33 -30.66 -53.95 31.63
N PRO A 34 -31.89 -53.95 32.21
CA PRO A 34 -32.60 -52.83 32.88
C PRO A 34 -32.94 -53.04 34.40
N VAL A 35 -33.93 -52.28 34.93
CA VAL A 35 -34.83 -52.55 36.12
C VAL A 35 -34.28 -51.97 37.47
N GLU A 36 -34.95 -51.24 38.39
CA GLU A 36 -36.36 -50.89 38.71
C GLU A 36 -36.46 -49.74 39.76
N ARG A 37 -37.67 -49.17 39.87
CA ARG A 37 -38.44 -48.71 41.07
C ARG A 37 -38.24 -47.34 41.76
N HIS A 38 -39.30 -46.53 41.55
CA HIS A 38 -40.19 -45.80 42.48
C HIS A 38 -39.64 -44.83 43.57
N GLY A 39 -40.14 -43.59 43.47
CA GLY A 39 -40.35 -42.65 44.57
C GLY A 39 -41.07 -41.39 44.06
N GLU A 40 -42.30 -41.17 44.53
CA GLU A 40 -43.24 -40.09 44.17
C GLU A 40 -42.79 -38.69 44.65
N MET A 41 -43.14 -37.60 43.94
CA MET A 41 -44.11 -36.56 44.39
C MET A 41 -44.17 -35.30 43.50
N TYR A 42 -45.42 -34.89 43.22
CA TYR A 42 -46.00 -33.60 42.82
C TYR A 42 -45.66 -32.90 41.48
N SER A 43 -46.71 -32.86 40.64
CA SER A 43 -46.87 -32.14 39.37
C SER A 43 -47.28 -30.67 39.55
N GLY A 44 -46.69 -29.79 38.75
CA GLY A 44 -47.22 -28.47 38.42
C GLY A 44 -46.73 -28.06 37.03
N ALA A 45 -47.60 -28.19 36.02
CA ALA A 45 -47.32 -27.81 34.63
C ALA A 45 -48.35 -26.78 34.16
N GLY A 46 -47.90 -25.74 33.48
CA GLY A 46 -48.75 -24.74 32.83
C GLY A 46 -48.02 -24.17 31.61
N SER A 47 -48.61 -24.40 30.44
CA SER A 47 -48.04 -24.30 29.09
C SER A 47 -48.50 -23.04 28.33
N TYR A 48 -47.62 -22.61 27.42
CA TYR A 48 -47.75 -21.88 26.15
C TYR A 48 -49.15 -21.64 25.50
N GLU A 49 -49.36 -20.37 25.12
CA GLU A 49 -49.59 -19.85 23.74
C GLU A 49 -50.97 -19.95 23.01
N ARG A 50 -51.35 -18.81 22.38
CA ARG A 50 -52.06 -18.58 21.07
C ARG A 50 -53.40 -17.79 21.03
N LEU A 51 -53.31 -16.64 20.34
CA LEU A 51 -54.03 -16.14 19.13
C LEU A 51 -55.58 -16.29 18.93
N ILE A 52 -56.22 -15.12 18.74
CA ILE A 52 -57.20 -14.65 17.71
C ILE A 52 -58.49 -15.47 17.41
N SER A 53 -59.69 -14.84 17.51
CA SER A 53 -60.69 -14.65 16.42
C SER A 53 -61.99 -13.92 16.88
N ARG A 54 -62.88 -13.61 15.93
CA ARG A 54 -63.94 -12.57 15.76
C ARG A 54 -65.36 -12.84 16.34
N ARG A 55 -66.06 -11.73 16.71
CA ARG A 55 -67.52 -11.34 16.59
C ARG A 55 -68.61 -12.22 17.25
N PRO A 56 -69.92 -11.80 17.46
CA PRO A 56 -70.70 -10.65 16.96
C PRO A 56 -71.64 -9.93 17.99
N ILE A 57 -72.63 -9.16 17.47
CA ILE A 57 -73.64 -8.24 18.05
C ILE A 57 -75.01 -8.93 18.30
N SER A 58 -75.80 -8.50 19.32
CA SER A 58 -77.29 -8.33 19.34
C SER A 58 -77.76 -7.86 20.75
N HIS A 59 -78.30 -6.65 20.96
CA HIS A 59 -79.72 -6.20 20.88
C HIS A 59 -80.76 -6.94 21.75
N VAL A 60 -81.37 -6.23 22.71
CA VAL A 60 -82.76 -6.31 23.26
C VAL A 60 -82.95 -5.03 24.12
N GLU A 61 -84.06 -4.30 24.27
CA GLU A 61 -85.22 -3.82 23.47
C GLU A 61 -85.91 -2.74 24.35
N GLU A 62 -86.67 -1.82 23.75
CA GLU A 62 -87.48 -0.72 24.34
C GLU A 62 -88.63 -1.25 25.26
N ASP A 63 -89.22 -0.48 26.19
CA ASP A 63 -90.37 0.38 25.87
C ASP A 63 -90.87 1.33 26.98
N LEU A 64 -91.69 2.28 26.50
CA LEU A 64 -92.23 3.56 26.95
C LEU A 64 -93.17 3.69 28.18
N ASN A 65 -93.29 4.96 28.63
CA ASN A 65 -94.40 5.67 29.32
C ASN A 65 -94.62 5.35 30.82
N THR A 66 -94.83 6.31 31.73
CA THR A 66 -95.87 7.37 31.74
C THR A 66 -95.63 8.30 32.96
N GLU A 67 -95.76 9.63 32.81
CA GLU A 67 -96.00 10.59 33.91
C GLU A 67 -97.49 10.51 34.37
N PRO A 68 -97.88 10.84 35.63
CA PRO A 68 -98.08 12.27 36.01
C PRO A 68 -98.10 12.65 37.52
N SER A 69 -98.05 13.98 37.77
CA SER A 69 -98.79 14.77 38.80
C SER A 69 -98.46 14.54 40.30
N THR A 70 -98.23 15.50 41.22
CA THR A 70 -98.93 16.78 41.54
C THR A 70 -98.15 17.51 42.67
N ARG A 71 -97.84 18.82 42.58
CA ARG A 71 -98.33 19.99 43.38
C ARG A 71 -98.39 19.81 44.93
N VAL A 72 -97.88 20.65 45.85
CA VAL A 72 -97.98 22.12 46.09
C VAL A 72 -96.90 22.59 47.13
N GLU A 73 -96.29 23.76 46.86
CA GLU A 73 -95.63 24.86 47.66
C GLU A 73 -95.69 24.99 49.23
N PRO A 74 -95.06 26.01 49.91
CA PRO A 74 -93.81 26.80 49.68
C PRO A 74 -93.02 27.22 50.99
N ARG A 75 -91.91 27.98 50.81
CA ARG A 75 -91.17 28.96 51.69
C ARG A 75 -89.67 28.63 51.73
N SER A 76 -88.70 29.54 51.66
CA SER A 76 -88.62 31.01 51.64
C SER A 76 -87.20 31.40 51.19
N SER A 77 -87.06 32.62 50.68
CA SER A 77 -85.88 33.32 50.15
C SER A 77 -84.49 33.00 50.75
N PRO A 78 -83.42 32.92 49.94
CA PRO A 78 -82.04 32.99 50.42
C PRO A 78 -81.57 34.44 50.64
N PRO A 79 -80.64 34.70 51.59
CA PRO A 79 -80.11 36.04 51.86
C PRO A 79 -79.13 36.52 50.79
N LEU A 80 -79.13 37.84 50.56
CA LEU A 80 -78.19 38.61 49.77
C LEU A 80 -76.75 38.47 50.30
N LEU A 81 -75.79 38.15 49.41
CA LEU A 81 -74.35 38.35 49.64
C LEU A 81 -73.97 39.81 49.29
N PRO A 82 -73.07 40.45 50.05
CA PRO A 82 -72.70 41.85 49.87
C PRO A 82 -71.83 42.07 48.62
N PRO A 83 -71.77 43.31 48.10
CA PRO A 83 -71.03 43.65 46.87
C PRO A 83 -69.52 43.44 47.07
N PHE A 84 -68.90 42.77 46.09
CA PHE A 84 -67.45 42.62 46.05
C PHE A 84 -66.80 43.98 45.79
N HIS A 85 -65.88 44.36 46.68
CA HIS A 85 -65.08 45.56 46.59
C HIS A 85 -64.19 45.48 45.34
N GLU A 86 -64.37 46.43 44.43
CA GLU A 86 -63.47 46.69 43.31
C GLU A 86 -62.13 47.16 43.88
N SER A 87 -61.13 46.26 43.88
CA SER A 87 -59.75 46.63 44.21
C SER A 87 -59.10 47.14 42.92
N LYS A 88 -58.95 48.47 42.82
CA LYS A 88 -58.04 49.08 41.84
C LYS A 88 -56.64 48.56 42.09
N VAL A 89 -56.21 47.59 41.29
CA VAL A 89 -54.81 47.25 41.13
C VAL A 89 -54.17 48.42 40.42
N THR A 90 -53.42 49.25 41.15
CA THR A 90 -52.53 50.26 40.58
C THR A 90 -51.52 49.55 39.68
N SER A 91 -51.65 49.76 38.37
CA SER A 91 -50.70 49.38 37.34
C SER A 91 -49.42 50.22 37.49
N GLY A 92 -48.45 49.70 38.26
CA GLY A 92 -47.06 50.11 38.08
C GLY A 92 -46.58 49.68 36.69
N PRO A 93 -45.72 50.45 36.02
CA PRO A 93 -45.17 50.03 34.73
C PRO A 93 -44.45 48.69 34.89
N PRO A 94 -44.57 47.74 33.95
CA PRO A 94 -43.94 46.45 34.09
C PRO A 94 -42.42 46.63 34.22
N PRO A 95 -41.75 45.85 35.10
CA PRO A 95 -40.31 45.94 35.24
C PRO A 95 -39.67 45.67 33.87
N ASN A 96 -38.81 46.60 33.46
CA ASN A 96 -38.03 46.55 32.22
C ASN A 96 -37.06 45.36 32.28
N ARG A 97 -37.58 44.14 32.08
CA ARG A 97 -36.80 42.92 31.97
C ARG A 97 -36.02 43.04 30.67
N ASN A 98 -34.72 43.28 30.78
CA ASN A 98 -33.78 43.33 29.66
C ASN A 98 -34.09 42.21 28.67
N THR A 99 -34.52 42.57 27.45
CA THR A 99 -34.97 41.61 26.41
C THR A 99 -33.97 40.47 26.21
N ILE A 100 -32.67 40.75 26.33
CA ILE A 100 -31.58 39.77 26.21
C ILE A 100 -31.66 38.69 27.30
N THR A 101 -31.98 39.04 28.54
CA THR A 101 -32.10 38.05 29.65
C THR A 101 -33.21 37.04 29.43
N SER A 102 -34.22 37.40 28.63
CA SER A 102 -35.33 36.49 28.29
C SER A 102 -34.95 35.44 27.23
N TRP A 103 -33.85 35.63 26.48
CA TRP A 103 -33.40 34.74 25.40
C TRP A 103 -32.08 33.99 25.73
N VAL A 104 -31.63 34.01 26.98
CA VAL A 104 -30.32 33.46 27.37
C VAL A 104 -30.18 31.98 27.03
N PHE A 105 -31.20 31.15 27.29
CA PHE A 105 -31.15 29.72 27.02
C PHE A 105 -31.04 29.43 25.51
N GLU A 106 -31.74 30.19 24.69
CA GLU A 106 -31.68 30.07 23.22
C GLU A 106 -30.33 30.52 22.68
N ILE A 107 -29.76 31.59 23.22
CA ILE A 107 -28.42 32.07 22.85
C ILE A 107 -27.36 31.04 23.26
N VAL A 108 -27.41 30.49 24.48
CA VAL A 108 -26.48 29.45 24.93
C VAL A 108 -26.59 28.20 24.05
N ALA A 109 -27.80 27.75 23.73
CA ALA A 109 -28.00 26.61 22.84
C ALA A 109 -27.44 26.86 21.43
N LEU A 110 -27.64 28.05 20.85
CA LEU A 110 -27.03 28.43 19.58
C LEU A 110 -25.50 28.46 19.66
N THR A 111 -24.92 29.00 20.73
CA THR A 111 -23.45 29.03 20.89
C THR A 111 -22.87 27.62 20.99
N MET A 112 -23.54 26.70 21.68
CA MET A 112 -23.15 25.29 21.75
C MET A 112 -23.23 24.60 20.39
N SER A 113 -24.25 24.93 19.59
CA SER A 113 -24.39 24.41 18.22
C SER A 113 -23.25 24.90 17.32
N VAL A 114 -22.94 26.20 17.37
CA VAL A 114 -21.82 26.82 16.65
C VAL A 114 -20.49 26.18 17.07
N ALA A 115 -20.22 26.07 18.37
CA ALA A 115 -19.00 25.47 18.89
C ALA A 115 -18.81 24.02 18.42
N SER A 116 -19.90 23.24 18.37
CA SER A 116 -19.87 21.85 17.90
C SER A 116 -19.53 21.75 16.41
N ILE A 117 -20.12 22.61 15.56
CA ILE A 117 -19.78 22.65 14.12
C ILE A 117 -18.34 23.10 13.89
N VAL A 118 -17.87 24.12 14.63
CA VAL A 118 -16.47 24.57 14.55
C VAL A 118 -15.51 23.46 14.96
N ALA A 119 -15.82 22.69 16.00
CA ALA A 119 -15.03 21.54 16.43
C ALA A 119 -14.98 20.45 15.34
N ILE A 120 -16.12 20.14 14.70
CA ILE A 120 -16.16 19.20 13.57
C ILE A 120 -15.24 19.68 12.43
N ILE A 121 -15.34 20.95 12.03
CA ILE A 121 -14.49 21.53 10.99
C ILE A 121 -13.01 21.41 11.34
N ALA A 122 -12.63 21.78 12.57
CA ALA A 122 -11.23 21.72 13.01
C ALA A 122 -10.67 20.30 12.97
N ILE A 123 -11.44 19.30 13.42
CA ILE A 123 -11.06 17.88 13.37
C ILE A 123 -10.91 17.42 11.92
N LEU A 124 -11.86 17.77 11.04
CA LEU A 124 -11.82 17.39 9.63
C LEU A 124 -10.62 17.99 8.90
N ILE A 125 -10.30 19.27 9.12
CA ILE A 125 -9.09 19.91 8.56
C ILE A 125 -7.84 19.15 9.02
N HIS A 126 -7.78 18.82 10.31
CA HIS A 126 -6.59 18.16 10.86
C HIS A 126 -6.42 16.71 10.38
N GLN A 127 -7.51 15.99 10.09
CA GLN A 127 -7.47 14.58 9.71
C GLN A 127 -7.52 14.32 8.21
N ASN A 128 -7.81 15.33 7.38
CA ASN A 128 -7.85 15.17 5.94
C ASN A 128 -6.48 14.73 5.38
N GLY A 129 -6.47 13.63 4.63
CA GLY A 129 -5.26 13.07 4.02
C GLY A 129 -4.34 12.31 4.98
N LYS A 130 -4.74 12.06 6.24
CA LYS A 130 -3.96 11.25 7.18
C LYS A 130 -4.40 9.77 7.15
N PRO A 131 -3.50 8.83 7.46
CA PRO A 131 -3.86 7.43 7.59
C PRO A 131 -4.79 7.23 8.79
N ILE A 132 -5.79 6.35 8.65
CA ILE A 132 -6.77 6.10 9.71
C ILE A 132 -6.12 5.60 11.01
N ALA A 133 -4.98 4.93 10.89
CA ALA A 133 -4.16 4.46 12.01
C ALA A 133 -3.51 5.60 12.82
N ALA A 134 -3.39 6.83 12.28
CA ALA A 134 -2.89 7.98 13.03
C ALA A 134 -3.89 8.45 14.11
N TRP A 135 -5.16 8.04 14.02
CA TRP A 135 -6.18 8.34 15.01
C TRP A 135 -5.99 7.48 16.27
N LYS A 136 -5.48 8.08 17.34
CA LYS A 136 -5.19 7.39 18.62
C LYS A 136 -6.27 7.55 19.69
N PHE A 137 -7.35 8.29 19.40
CA PHE A 137 -8.41 8.52 20.39
C PHE A 137 -9.32 7.29 20.52
N VAL A 138 -9.89 7.10 21.72
CA VAL A 138 -10.67 5.90 22.08
C VAL A 138 -11.92 5.73 21.21
N LEU A 139 -12.61 6.83 20.90
CA LEU A 139 -13.77 6.80 20.01
C LEU A 139 -13.32 6.93 18.56
N THR A 140 -13.95 6.19 17.64
CA THR A 140 -13.63 6.32 16.21
C THR A 140 -13.94 7.72 15.69
N LEU A 141 -13.23 8.15 14.63
CA LEU A 141 -13.47 9.46 14.00
C LEU A 141 -14.96 9.66 13.65
N ASN A 142 -15.59 8.63 13.06
CA ASN A 142 -17.02 8.65 12.74
C ASN A 142 -17.90 8.83 13.98
N THR A 143 -17.56 8.17 15.09
CA THR A 143 -18.30 8.31 16.36
C THR A 143 -18.20 9.74 16.90
N VAL A 144 -17.02 10.37 16.84
CA VAL A 144 -16.83 11.76 17.32
C VAL A 144 -17.61 12.75 16.47
N ILE A 145 -17.60 12.61 15.15
CA ILE A 145 -18.39 13.49 14.29
C ILE A 145 -19.88 13.28 14.48
N ALA A 146 -20.34 12.04 14.61
CA ALA A 146 -21.75 11.73 14.85
C ALA A 146 -22.24 12.30 16.19
N THR A 147 -21.44 12.24 17.25
CA THR A 147 -21.82 12.78 18.56
C THR A 147 -21.84 14.31 18.56
N LEU A 148 -20.80 14.97 18.03
CA LEU A 148 -20.78 16.43 17.88
C LEU A 148 -21.92 16.92 16.96
N GLY A 149 -22.22 16.16 15.90
CA GLY A 149 -23.34 16.41 15.00
C GLY A 149 -24.69 16.34 15.70
N THR A 150 -24.88 15.30 16.51
CA THR A 150 -26.08 15.14 17.33
C THR A 150 -26.23 16.29 18.33
N ILE A 151 -25.14 16.72 18.98
CA ILE A 151 -25.15 17.88 19.89
C ILE A 151 -25.52 19.16 19.12
N ALA A 152 -24.91 19.40 17.95
CA ALA A 152 -25.21 20.56 17.12
C ALA A 152 -26.68 20.59 16.67
N ARG A 153 -27.22 19.45 16.21
CA ARG A 153 -28.60 19.27 15.76
C ARG A 153 -29.60 19.51 16.89
N THR A 154 -29.38 18.89 18.05
CA THR A 154 -30.32 18.94 19.19
C THR A 154 -30.37 20.33 19.83
N THR A 155 -29.21 20.97 20.00
CA THR A 155 -29.13 22.35 20.53
C THR A 155 -29.72 23.37 19.57
N LEU A 156 -29.53 23.20 18.25
CA LEU A 156 -30.21 24.02 17.24
C LEU A 156 -31.73 23.84 17.32
N ALA A 157 -32.23 22.60 17.29
CA ALA A 157 -33.66 22.32 17.37
C ALA A 157 -34.30 22.89 18.65
N PHE A 158 -33.58 22.81 19.78
CA PHE A 158 -34.01 23.41 21.04
C PHE A 158 -34.15 24.93 20.95
N ALA A 159 -33.20 25.64 20.34
CA ALA A 159 -33.30 27.10 20.17
C ALA A 159 -34.44 27.49 19.21
N MET A 160 -34.71 26.68 18.19
CA MET A 160 -35.74 26.95 17.20
C MET A 160 -37.16 26.85 17.76
N SER A 161 -37.42 25.91 18.67
CA SER A 161 -38.77 25.66 19.20
C SER A 161 -39.39 26.91 19.87
N PRO A 162 -38.77 27.56 20.88
CA PRO A 162 -39.29 28.80 21.46
C PRO A 162 -39.37 29.98 20.49
N CYS A 163 -38.51 30.03 19.47
CA CYS A 163 -38.52 31.09 18.45
C CYS A 163 -39.74 30.97 17.53
N VAL A 164 -40.06 29.75 17.08
CA VAL A 164 -41.30 29.45 16.33
C VAL A 164 -42.52 29.68 17.21
N GLY A 165 -42.46 29.30 18.48
CA GLY A 165 -43.47 29.59 19.48
C GLY A 165 -43.70 31.10 19.65
N GLN A 166 -42.64 31.92 19.72
CA GLN A 166 -42.78 33.37 19.83
C GLN A 166 -43.42 33.98 18.57
N GLN A 167 -43.15 33.39 17.39
CA GLN A 167 -43.66 33.87 16.12
C GLN A 167 -45.19 33.90 16.04
N LYS A 168 -45.88 33.01 16.77
CA LYS A 168 -47.34 32.95 16.79
C LYS A 168 -47.95 34.25 17.32
N TRP A 169 -47.33 34.83 18.35
CA TRP A 169 -47.77 36.09 18.97
C TRP A 169 -47.47 37.27 18.05
N SER A 170 -46.29 37.30 17.45
CA SER A 170 -45.92 38.37 16.51
C SER A 170 -46.81 38.39 15.27
N TRP A 171 -47.22 37.20 14.77
CA TRP A 171 -48.14 37.07 13.64
C TRP A 171 -49.48 37.72 13.93
N LEU A 172 -50.14 37.29 15.02
CA LEU A 172 -51.44 37.82 15.44
C LEU A 172 -51.37 39.28 15.90
N ARG A 173 -50.20 39.80 16.29
CA ARG A 173 -50.05 41.23 16.58
C ARG A 173 -50.03 42.09 15.31
N ARG A 174 -49.41 41.59 14.23
CA ARG A 174 -49.29 42.32 12.96
C ARG A 174 -50.50 42.15 12.05
N ARG A 175 -51.15 40.99 12.08
CA ARG A 175 -52.20 40.62 11.14
C ARG A 175 -53.36 39.94 11.87
N SER A 176 -54.58 40.32 11.52
CA SER A 176 -55.78 39.56 11.89
C SER A 176 -55.83 38.27 11.06
N ASP A 177 -55.91 37.13 11.73
CA ASP A 177 -55.98 35.81 11.09
C ASP A 177 -56.80 34.84 11.95
N SER A 178 -57.22 33.73 11.37
CA SER A 178 -57.96 32.69 12.07
C SER A 178 -57.13 32.09 13.22
N ILE A 179 -57.80 31.71 14.31
CA ILE A 179 -57.18 30.99 15.45
C ILE A 179 -56.46 29.71 14.98
N ARG A 180 -56.86 29.12 13.86
CA ARG A 180 -56.13 27.98 13.25
C ARG A 180 -54.68 28.31 12.89
N ALA A 181 -54.35 29.57 12.61
CA ALA A 181 -52.97 30.02 12.41
C ALA A 181 -52.14 29.83 13.69
N PHE A 182 -52.71 30.10 14.86
CA PHE A 182 -52.08 29.86 16.16
C PHE A 182 -51.72 28.38 16.34
N GLN A 183 -52.66 27.48 16.05
CA GLN A 183 -52.44 26.04 16.15
C GLN A 183 -51.34 25.56 15.18
N ARG A 184 -51.23 26.13 13.97
CA ARG A 184 -50.19 25.75 13.00
C ARG A 184 -48.78 26.12 13.47
N PHE A 185 -48.62 27.29 14.10
CA PHE A 185 -47.33 27.67 14.69
C PHE A 185 -46.96 26.78 15.88
N ASP A 186 -47.95 26.46 16.72
CA ASP A 186 -47.78 25.57 17.87
C ASP A 186 -47.47 24.12 17.46
N GLU A 187 -48.06 23.63 16.37
CA GLU A 187 -47.72 22.33 15.79
C GLU A 187 -46.29 22.35 15.21
N ALA A 188 -45.90 23.45 14.58
CA ALA A 188 -44.59 23.59 13.95
C ALA A 188 -43.42 23.69 14.93
N SER A 189 -43.62 24.25 16.12
CA SER A 189 -42.58 24.30 17.14
C SER A 189 -42.33 22.95 17.83
N ARG A 190 -43.25 21.98 17.68
CA ARG A 190 -43.19 20.64 18.29
C ARG A 190 -42.51 19.58 17.42
N GLY A 191 -42.26 19.87 16.14
CA GLY A 191 -41.49 18.95 15.32
C GLY A 191 -41.59 19.16 13.81
N PRO A 192 -40.92 18.28 13.04
CA PRO A 192 -40.79 18.42 11.59
C PRO A 192 -42.13 18.39 10.86
N TRP A 193 -43.09 17.56 11.31
CA TRP A 193 -44.37 17.41 10.63
C TRP A 193 -45.22 18.69 10.66
N GLY A 194 -45.29 19.35 11.81
CA GLY A 194 -45.91 20.67 11.92
C GLY A 194 -45.14 21.73 11.13
N GLY A 195 -43.81 21.64 11.11
CA GLY A 195 -42.95 22.51 10.30
C GLY A 195 -43.27 22.43 8.82
N ILE A 196 -43.43 21.22 8.25
CA ILE A 196 -43.82 21.02 6.85
C ILE A 196 -45.17 21.68 6.55
N ARG A 197 -46.17 21.45 7.42
CA ARG A 197 -47.51 22.04 7.26
C ARG A 197 -47.46 23.57 7.28
N LEU A 198 -46.72 24.15 8.22
CA LEU A 198 -46.54 25.60 8.33
C LEU A 198 -45.80 26.17 7.10
N PHE A 199 -44.78 25.47 6.62
CA PHE A 199 -43.98 25.88 5.47
C PHE A 199 -44.81 25.92 4.17
N ILE A 200 -45.63 24.90 3.93
CA ILE A 200 -46.56 24.83 2.77
C ILE A 200 -47.60 25.96 2.85
N TRP A 201 -48.12 26.23 4.05
CA TRP A 201 -49.12 27.27 4.24
C TRP A 201 -48.55 28.68 3.98
N LEU A 202 -47.33 28.96 4.45
CA LEU A 202 -46.68 30.27 4.30
C LEU A 202 -46.19 30.58 2.87
N LYS A 203 -46.09 29.56 1.98
CA LYS A 203 -45.64 29.70 0.58
C LYS A 203 -44.37 30.56 0.41
N PHE A 204 -43.41 30.46 1.32
CA PHE A 204 -42.16 31.26 1.36
C PHE A 204 -42.32 32.79 1.45
N ARG A 205 -43.53 33.32 1.68
CA ARG A 205 -43.78 34.76 1.67
C ARG A 205 -43.49 35.45 3.00
N HIS A 206 -43.15 34.69 4.04
CA HIS A 206 -42.85 35.22 5.36
C HIS A 206 -41.62 34.52 5.95
N TRP A 207 -40.79 35.28 6.67
CA TRP A 207 -39.55 34.80 7.29
C TRP A 207 -39.80 33.79 8.44
N ALA A 208 -41.05 33.67 8.92
CA ALA A 208 -41.51 32.53 9.72
C ALA A 208 -41.27 31.16 9.03
N ALA A 209 -41.21 31.14 7.69
CA ALA A 209 -40.87 29.95 6.93
C ALA A 209 -39.42 29.49 7.15
N LEU A 210 -38.50 30.39 7.55
CA LEU A 210 -37.12 30.02 7.90
C LEU A 210 -37.09 29.15 9.17
N GLY A 211 -37.95 29.48 10.15
CA GLY A 211 -38.12 28.68 11.37
C GLY A 211 -38.58 27.26 11.07
N ALA A 212 -39.63 27.14 10.25
CA ALA A 212 -40.14 25.87 9.78
C ALA A 212 -39.10 25.08 8.95
N LEU A 213 -38.35 25.76 8.07
CA LEU A 213 -37.32 25.15 7.24
C LEU A 213 -36.22 24.51 8.09
N VAL A 214 -35.71 25.21 9.10
CA VAL A 214 -34.65 24.68 9.97
C VAL A 214 -35.17 23.52 10.81
N THR A 215 -36.39 23.62 11.38
CA THR A 215 -37.01 22.51 12.14
C THR A 215 -37.11 21.23 11.30
N VAL A 216 -37.52 21.35 10.04
CA VAL A 216 -37.56 20.20 9.10
C VAL A 216 -36.15 19.76 8.71
N GLY A 217 -35.27 20.72 8.43
CA GLY A 217 -33.91 20.47 7.98
C GLY A 217 -33.03 19.75 9.00
N THR A 218 -33.34 19.87 10.29
CA THR A 218 -32.62 19.12 11.34
C THR A 218 -32.68 17.59 11.15
N VAL A 219 -33.68 17.05 10.45
CA VAL A 219 -33.80 15.60 10.21
C VAL A 219 -32.66 15.07 9.32
N ALA A 220 -32.23 15.85 8.33
CA ALA A 220 -31.16 15.44 7.40
C ALA A 220 -29.75 15.78 7.90
N PHE A 221 -29.59 16.30 9.12
CA PHE A 221 -28.30 16.74 9.64
C PHE A 221 -27.30 15.57 9.74
N ASP A 222 -27.72 14.45 10.34
CA ASP A 222 -26.84 13.31 10.64
C ASP A 222 -26.40 12.55 9.36
N PRO A 223 -27.27 12.25 8.37
CA PRO A 223 -26.85 11.63 7.11
C PRO A 223 -25.79 12.43 6.35
N PHE A 224 -25.91 13.77 6.31
CA PHE A 224 -24.93 14.61 5.65
C PHE A 224 -23.60 14.60 6.39
N LEU A 225 -23.60 14.65 7.72
CA LEU A 225 -22.36 14.58 8.51
C LEU A 225 -21.65 13.22 8.38
N GLN A 226 -22.39 12.12 8.25
CA GLN A 226 -21.79 10.80 7.98
C GLN A 226 -21.17 10.73 6.58
N ALA A 227 -21.78 11.39 5.59
CA ALA A 227 -21.28 11.44 4.22
C ALA A 227 -20.02 12.31 4.03
N VAL A 228 -19.64 13.13 5.02
CA VAL A 228 -18.44 13.98 4.96
C VAL A 228 -17.14 13.15 4.98
N ILE A 229 -17.14 11.95 5.57
CA ILE A 229 -15.95 11.09 5.64
C ILE A 229 -16.04 10.00 4.58
N SER A 230 -15.08 10.00 3.67
CA SER A 230 -14.79 8.87 2.79
C SER A 230 -13.38 8.34 3.05
N THR A 231 -13.10 7.11 2.60
CA THR A 231 -11.77 6.51 2.72
C THR A 231 -11.25 6.07 1.36
N TYR A 232 -9.94 6.14 1.18
CA TYR A 232 -9.26 5.61 0.00
C TYR A 232 -7.98 4.89 0.42
N GLY A 233 -7.61 3.86 -0.32
CA GLY A 233 -6.37 3.13 -0.08
C GLY A 233 -5.24 3.61 -0.96
N GLN A 234 -4.03 3.64 -0.41
CA GLN A 234 -2.80 3.94 -1.13
C GLN A 234 -1.64 3.12 -0.56
N MET A 235 -0.62 2.86 -1.38
CA MET A 235 0.65 2.29 -0.93
C MET A 235 1.52 3.37 -0.31
N ASP A 236 1.82 3.19 0.97
CA ASP A 236 2.63 4.12 1.75
C ASP A 236 3.90 3.45 2.26
N ASN A 237 4.98 4.23 2.35
CA ASN A 237 6.20 3.80 3.00
C ASN A 237 5.97 3.70 4.51
N ILE A 238 6.24 2.53 5.07
CA ILE A 238 6.14 2.27 6.50
C ILE A 238 7.54 2.02 7.07
N ASN A 239 7.73 2.43 8.32
CA ASN A 239 8.91 2.05 9.10
C ASN A 239 8.74 0.59 9.51
N ALA A 240 9.31 -0.32 8.73
CA ALA A 240 9.30 -1.74 9.02
C ALA A 240 10.46 -2.11 9.97
N ASP A 241 10.20 -3.06 10.86
CA ASP A 241 11.20 -3.71 11.71
C ASP A 241 11.06 -5.24 11.53
N PRO A 242 12.06 -5.96 10.96
CA PRO A 242 13.33 -5.43 10.47
C PRO A 242 13.16 -4.54 9.22
N ILE A 243 14.12 -3.64 9.03
CA ILE A 243 14.22 -2.76 7.85
C ILE A 243 14.38 -3.63 6.60
N SER A 244 13.78 -3.24 5.47
CA SER A 244 13.99 -3.98 4.22
C SER A 244 15.42 -3.83 3.73
N THR A 245 16.06 -4.94 3.39
CA THR A 245 17.47 -4.94 2.96
C THR A 245 17.67 -5.74 1.70
N VAL A 246 18.69 -5.40 0.91
CA VAL A 246 19.12 -6.18 -0.26
C VAL A 246 20.64 -6.36 -0.23
N GLY A 247 21.12 -7.52 -0.67
CA GLY A 247 22.55 -7.83 -0.70
C GLY A 247 23.35 -6.83 -1.53
N GLN A 248 24.43 -6.30 -0.96
CA GLN A 248 25.36 -5.36 -1.61
C GLN A 248 26.79 -5.71 -1.18
N THR A 249 27.77 -5.37 -2.01
CA THR A 249 29.16 -5.38 -1.55
C THR A 249 30.04 -4.35 -2.25
N TRP A 250 30.90 -3.70 -1.47
CA TRP A 250 32.02 -2.87 -1.92
C TRP A 250 33.38 -3.48 -1.54
N ARG A 251 33.40 -4.60 -0.83
CA ARG A 251 34.60 -5.37 -0.52
C ARG A 251 34.32 -6.86 -0.66
N VAL A 252 35.02 -7.51 -1.58
CA VAL A 252 34.86 -8.93 -1.87
C VAL A 252 36.11 -9.67 -1.43
N ASP A 253 36.00 -10.41 -0.33
CA ASP A 253 37.05 -11.29 0.16
C ASP A 253 36.60 -12.75 -0.02
N GLY A 254 37.51 -13.62 -0.43
CA GLY A 254 37.29 -15.06 -0.47
C GLY A 254 38.49 -15.82 -0.98
N GLY A 255 38.40 -17.15 -0.94
CA GLY A 255 39.54 -18.02 -1.20
C GLY A 255 40.64 -17.94 -0.14
N GLN A 256 41.63 -18.82 -0.24
CA GLN A 256 42.77 -18.88 0.67
C GLN A 256 44.06 -19.16 -0.10
N ILE A 257 45.12 -18.45 0.21
CA ILE A 257 46.47 -18.75 -0.27
C ILE A 257 47.24 -19.40 0.88
N VAL A 258 47.68 -20.63 0.69
CA VAL A 258 48.41 -21.44 1.67
C VAL A 258 49.86 -21.54 1.23
N LYS A 259 50.77 -21.08 2.10
CA LYS A 259 52.22 -21.20 1.88
C LYS A 259 52.68 -22.62 2.23
N SER A 260 53.47 -23.23 1.37
CA SER A 260 54.08 -24.55 1.64
C SER A 260 55.27 -24.40 2.60
N PRO A 261 55.27 -25.05 3.79
CA PRO A 261 56.41 -24.99 4.71
C PRO A 261 57.65 -25.66 4.10
N GLY A 262 58.79 -24.97 4.08
CA GLY A 262 60.08 -25.53 3.63
C GLY A 262 60.38 -25.43 2.12
N SER A 263 59.59 -24.68 1.36
CA SER A 263 59.78 -24.51 -0.09
C SER A 263 60.96 -23.59 -0.46
N ALA A 264 61.72 -23.99 -1.48
CA ALA A 264 62.80 -23.18 -2.04
C ALA A 264 62.24 -21.93 -2.75
N MET A 265 62.88 -20.78 -2.53
CA MET A 265 62.55 -19.53 -3.22
C MET A 265 63.11 -19.59 -4.64
N VAL A 266 62.28 -19.26 -5.64
CA VAL A 266 62.73 -19.07 -7.02
C VAL A 266 62.76 -17.58 -7.31
N GLY A 267 63.94 -17.07 -7.64
CA GLY A 267 64.14 -15.68 -8.01
C GLY A 267 64.28 -15.50 -9.52
N PHE A 268 63.73 -14.42 -10.06
CA PHE A 268 63.80 -14.07 -11.48
C PHE A 268 63.89 -12.56 -11.69
N ASN A 269 64.38 -12.16 -12.86
CA ASN A 269 64.40 -10.76 -13.29
C ASN A 269 63.12 -10.42 -14.04
N SER A 270 62.51 -9.28 -13.70
CA SER A 270 61.34 -8.72 -14.37
C SER A 270 61.56 -7.24 -14.75
N SER A 271 60.62 -6.65 -15.49
CA SER A 271 60.59 -5.20 -15.74
C SER A 271 60.45 -4.36 -14.46
N ALA A 272 59.97 -4.95 -13.37
CA ALA A 272 59.91 -4.34 -12.03
C ALA A 272 61.14 -4.65 -11.15
N GLY A 273 62.16 -5.33 -11.69
CA GLY A 273 63.37 -5.72 -10.98
C GLY A 273 63.40 -7.19 -10.56
N TRP A 274 64.27 -7.53 -9.60
CA TRP A 274 64.40 -8.88 -9.04
C TRP A 274 63.19 -9.22 -8.17
N LEU A 275 62.52 -10.34 -8.47
CA LEU A 275 61.36 -10.83 -7.75
C LEU A 275 61.61 -12.25 -7.23
N GLY A 276 61.21 -12.52 -5.99
CA GLY A 276 61.23 -13.85 -5.38
C GLY A 276 59.82 -14.42 -5.22
N ILE A 277 59.60 -15.66 -5.64
CA ILE A 277 58.32 -16.35 -5.48
C ILE A 277 58.43 -17.45 -4.42
N ILE A 278 57.41 -17.53 -3.57
CA ILE A 278 57.23 -18.59 -2.58
C ILE A 278 56.28 -19.62 -3.18
N GLN A 279 56.55 -20.91 -2.96
CA GLN A 279 55.59 -21.92 -3.37
C GLN A 279 54.33 -21.83 -2.51
N THR A 280 53.20 -21.71 -3.19
CA THR A 280 51.89 -21.54 -2.57
C THR A 280 50.85 -22.36 -3.29
N THR A 281 49.87 -22.85 -2.55
CA THR A 281 48.65 -23.43 -3.11
C THR A 281 47.46 -22.56 -2.76
N SER A 282 46.59 -22.29 -3.73
CA SER A 282 45.37 -21.53 -3.51
C SER A 282 44.16 -22.47 -3.43
N ARG A 283 43.28 -22.26 -2.46
CA ARG A 283 41.99 -22.93 -2.34
C ARG A 283 40.87 -21.95 -2.70
N PRO A 284 40.02 -22.26 -3.68
CA PRO A 284 38.91 -21.38 -4.05
C PRO A 284 37.83 -21.37 -2.97
N ASP A 285 37.05 -20.29 -2.96
CA ASP A 285 35.81 -20.25 -2.19
C ASP A 285 34.81 -21.27 -2.75
N PHE A 286 34.22 -22.09 -1.87
CA PHE A 286 33.28 -23.13 -2.28
C PHE A 286 32.05 -22.59 -3.00
N GLY A 287 31.59 -21.40 -2.62
CA GLY A 287 30.45 -20.78 -3.28
C GLY A 287 30.80 -20.25 -4.66
N MET A 288 31.99 -19.68 -4.86
CA MET A 288 32.46 -19.31 -6.21
C MET A 288 32.58 -20.53 -7.13
N VAL A 289 33.12 -21.64 -6.61
CA VAL A 289 33.17 -22.94 -7.32
C VAL A 289 31.78 -23.41 -7.73
N SER A 290 30.85 -23.45 -6.77
CA SER A 290 29.46 -23.86 -6.99
C SER A 290 28.77 -22.96 -8.03
N SER A 291 28.98 -21.64 -7.94
CA SER A 291 28.40 -20.67 -8.87
C SER A 291 28.89 -20.82 -10.30
N ILE A 292 30.18 -21.12 -10.48
CA ILE A 292 30.76 -21.42 -11.81
C ILE A 292 30.13 -22.69 -12.36
N TYR A 293 30.17 -23.78 -11.58
CA TYR A 293 29.64 -25.07 -12.02
C TYR A 293 28.16 -25.00 -12.39
N GLY A 294 27.32 -24.44 -11.51
CA GLY A 294 25.88 -24.30 -11.73
C GLY A 294 25.53 -23.30 -12.84
N GLY A 295 26.34 -22.25 -13.01
CA GLY A 295 26.14 -21.25 -14.07
C GLY A 295 26.30 -21.83 -15.48
N PHE A 296 27.29 -22.69 -15.69
CA PHE A 296 27.51 -23.34 -16.99
C PHE A 296 26.46 -24.41 -17.31
N HIS A 297 26.00 -25.16 -16.30
CA HIS A 297 25.04 -26.25 -16.49
C HIS A 297 23.57 -25.81 -16.54
N ASN A 298 23.30 -24.50 -16.49
CA ASN A 298 21.96 -23.91 -16.55
C ASN A 298 20.96 -24.58 -15.58
N ASP A 299 21.43 -24.94 -14.39
CA ASP A 299 20.59 -25.61 -13.41
C ASP A 299 19.70 -24.57 -12.74
N SER A 300 18.47 -24.41 -13.28
CA SER A 300 17.44 -23.54 -12.71
C SER A 300 17.00 -23.96 -11.29
N VAL A 301 17.40 -25.16 -10.84
CA VAL A 301 17.01 -25.75 -9.55
C VAL A 301 17.97 -25.37 -8.42
N LEU A 302 19.20 -24.95 -8.72
CA LEU A 302 20.09 -24.40 -7.70
C LEU A 302 19.67 -22.96 -7.36
N THR A 303 19.05 -22.83 -6.20
CA THR A 303 18.57 -21.66 -5.44
C THR A 303 19.57 -20.51 -5.22
N GLY A 304 20.62 -20.37 -6.05
CA GLY A 304 21.72 -19.40 -5.90
C GLY A 304 21.71 -18.22 -6.89
N ASN A 305 20.78 -18.16 -7.85
CA ASN A 305 20.75 -17.05 -8.81
C ASN A 305 20.06 -15.79 -8.30
N THR A 306 19.37 -15.85 -7.16
CA THR A 306 18.72 -14.69 -6.56
C THR A 306 19.56 -14.10 -5.45
N VAL A 307 19.71 -12.78 -5.49
CA VAL A 307 20.33 -12.02 -4.42
C VAL A 307 19.43 -12.09 -3.18
N ALA A 308 20.02 -12.34 -2.02
CA ALA A 308 19.33 -12.36 -0.75
C ALA A 308 18.81 -10.96 -0.42
N PHE A 309 17.53 -10.89 -0.08
CA PHE A 309 16.86 -9.65 0.33
C PHE A 309 15.83 -9.95 1.42
N GLU A 310 15.56 -8.95 2.26
CA GLU A 310 14.55 -9.00 3.30
C GLU A 310 13.48 -7.96 2.99
N CYS A 311 12.24 -8.41 2.86
CA CYS A 311 11.10 -7.54 2.60
C CYS A 311 9.83 -8.15 3.23
N THR A 312 9.41 -7.59 4.37
CA THR A 312 8.34 -8.17 5.19
C THR A 312 6.96 -8.11 4.55
N THR A 313 6.67 -7.08 3.75
CA THR A 313 5.37 -6.90 3.08
C THR A 313 5.33 -7.46 1.65
N GLY A 314 6.47 -7.95 1.14
CA GLY A 314 6.64 -8.34 -0.27
C GLY A 314 6.73 -7.16 -1.25
N ASN A 315 6.39 -5.94 -0.83
CA ASN A 315 6.51 -4.72 -1.63
C ASN A 315 7.50 -3.75 -1.00
N CYS A 316 8.71 -3.67 -1.57
CA CYS A 316 9.78 -2.82 -1.05
C CYS A 316 10.48 -2.10 -2.21
N THR A 317 11.03 -0.93 -1.91
CA THR A 317 11.79 -0.14 -2.88
C THR A 317 13.12 0.25 -2.27
N TRP A 318 14.21 0.04 -3.02
CA TRP A 318 15.55 0.45 -2.62
C TRP A 318 15.98 1.64 -3.47
N SER A 319 16.67 2.59 -2.84
CA SER A 319 17.36 3.64 -3.58
C SER A 319 18.47 3.03 -4.43
N THR A 320 18.87 3.73 -5.49
CA THR A 320 19.97 3.29 -6.35
C THR A 320 21.24 3.03 -5.54
N PHE A 321 21.87 1.86 -5.74
CA PHE A 321 23.10 1.47 -5.06
C PHE A 321 24.09 0.80 -6.01
N VAL A 322 25.34 0.72 -5.59
CA VAL A 322 26.43 0.15 -6.38
C VAL A 322 26.96 -1.10 -5.70
N SER A 323 27.26 -2.15 -6.46
CA SER A 323 27.83 -3.39 -5.92
C SER A 323 28.88 -3.99 -6.86
N ALA A 324 29.83 -4.72 -6.29
CA ALA A 324 30.70 -5.62 -7.03
C ALA A 324 29.88 -6.67 -7.78
N ALA A 325 30.33 -7.02 -8.97
CA ALA A 325 29.70 -8.01 -9.83
C ALA A 325 30.74 -8.68 -10.75
N VAL A 326 30.32 -9.76 -11.39
CA VAL A 326 31.01 -10.32 -12.55
C VAL A 326 30.19 -9.99 -13.78
N CYS A 327 30.83 -9.39 -14.77
CA CYS A 327 30.22 -9.03 -16.03
C CYS A 327 30.67 -9.99 -17.13
N LYS A 328 29.91 -9.95 -18.23
CA LYS A 328 30.11 -10.78 -19.41
C LYS A 328 30.07 -9.93 -20.66
N ILE A 329 30.87 -10.31 -21.66
CA ILE A 329 30.69 -9.84 -23.03
C ILE A 329 30.64 -11.04 -23.96
N ARG A 330 29.75 -10.96 -24.95
CA ARG A 330 29.74 -11.79 -26.17
C ARG A 330 29.85 -10.83 -27.34
N ASN A 331 30.77 -11.08 -28.26
CA ASN A 331 31.03 -10.12 -29.33
C ASN A 331 30.84 -10.68 -30.74
N TRP A 332 31.18 -11.95 -30.98
CA TRP A 332 31.32 -12.45 -32.34
C TRP A 332 30.58 -13.76 -32.57
N ASN A 333 29.79 -13.82 -33.65
CA ASN A 333 29.35 -15.07 -34.29
C ASN A 333 29.75 -14.95 -35.77
N GLY A 334 31.01 -15.21 -36.08
CA GLY A 334 31.47 -15.18 -37.48
C GLY A 334 31.50 -16.57 -38.07
N TYR A 335 31.21 -16.65 -39.36
CA TYR A 335 31.59 -17.79 -40.18
C TYR A 335 33.06 -17.60 -40.57
N SER A 336 33.92 -18.56 -40.24
CA SER A 336 35.30 -18.57 -40.75
C SER A 336 35.42 -19.51 -41.93
N GLU A 337 36.14 -19.09 -42.97
CA GLU A 337 36.61 -19.99 -44.03
C GLU A 337 37.86 -20.73 -43.54
N ILE A 338 37.99 -22.00 -43.89
CA ILE A 338 39.10 -22.85 -43.48
C ILE A 338 40.25 -22.64 -44.47
N VAL A 339 41.36 -22.04 -44.03
CA VAL A 339 42.46 -21.58 -44.92
C VAL A 339 43.70 -22.49 -44.90
N ASN A 340 43.71 -23.66 -44.23
CA ASN A 340 44.94 -24.48 -44.11
C ASN A 340 44.74 -26.02 -44.12
N GLU A 341 45.72 -26.73 -44.71
CA GLU A 341 45.80 -28.21 -44.85
C GLU A 341 46.03 -28.97 -43.53
N ASN A 342 46.30 -28.27 -42.42
CA ASN A 342 46.53 -28.84 -41.08
C ASN A 342 45.33 -28.71 -40.14
N TRP A 343 44.12 -28.58 -40.67
CA TRP A 343 42.87 -28.49 -39.88
C TRP A 343 42.73 -29.64 -38.88
N TRP A 344 43.33 -30.80 -39.17
CA TRP A 344 43.35 -31.95 -38.27
C TRP A 344 43.98 -31.62 -36.91
N ASN A 345 44.97 -30.72 -36.80
CA ASN A 345 45.53 -30.28 -35.52
C ASN A 345 44.52 -29.54 -34.60
N LEU A 346 43.46 -28.96 -35.17
CA LEU A 346 42.37 -28.35 -34.41
C LEU A 346 41.30 -29.38 -34.03
N THR A 347 41.29 -30.55 -34.67
CA THR A 347 40.27 -31.59 -34.52
C THR A 347 40.79 -32.92 -34.00
N THR A 348 42.10 -33.08 -33.77
CA THR A 348 42.73 -34.32 -33.31
C THR A 348 43.61 -34.03 -32.11
N GLY A 349 43.02 -34.05 -30.91
CA GLY A 349 43.78 -34.49 -29.75
C GLY A 349 44.31 -35.89 -30.07
N ASN A 350 45.62 -36.11 -29.90
CA ASN A 350 46.29 -37.36 -30.27
C ASN A 350 45.59 -38.61 -29.69
N SER A 351 44.77 -39.29 -30.48
CA SER A 351 44.50 -40.72 -30.32
C SER A 351 43.96 -41.30 -31.64
N GLN A 352 44.33 -42.55 -31.90
CA GLN A 352 44.11 -43.28 -33.16
C GLN A 352 42.64 -43.69 -33.40
N SER A 353 41.67 -42.92 -32.87
CA SER A 353 40.24 -43.08 -33.13
C SER A 353 39.71 -41.81 -33.80
N LEU A 354 39.35 -41.93 -35.09
CA LEU A 354 38.80 -40.88 -35.96
C LEU A 354 37.39 -40.43 -35.54
N SER A 355 37.22 -39.92 -34.31
CA SER A 355 35.99 -39.26 -33.87
C SER A 355 35.94 -37.86 -34.51
N ARG A 356 34.82 -37.52 -35.13
CA ARG A 356 34.63 -36.18 -35.73
C ARG A 356 34.60 -35.13 -34.62
N THR A 357 35.53 -34.19 -34.60
CA THR A 357 35.45 -33.04 -33.70
C THR A 357 34.30 -32.12 -34.13
N LEU A 358 33.41 -31.84 -33.19
CA LEU A 358 32.20 -31.04 -33.36
C LEU A 358 32.34 -29.66 -32.75
N MET A 359 33.16 -29.51 -31.71
CA MET A 359 33.43 -28.24 -31.05
C MET A 359 34.87 -28.19 -30.55
N THR A 360 35.47 -27.00 -30.55
CA THR A 360 36.76 -26.73 -29.90
C THR A 360 36.64 -25.54 -28.97
N LEU A 361 37.38 -25.58 -27.86
CA LEU A 361 37.47 -24.51 -26.87
C LEU A 361 38.93 -24.12 -26.65
N ASN A 362 39.19 -22.82 -26.66
CA ASN A 362 40.44 -22.22 -26.20
C ASN A 362 40.14 -21.15 -25.15
N THR A 363 40.97 -21.02 -24.13
CA THR A 363 40.80 -20.04 -23.04
C THR A 363 42.03 -19.16 -22.85
N THR A 364 41.84 -17.94 -22.37
CA THR A 364 42.95 -17.05 -21.99
C THR A 364 42.55 -16.10 -20.88
N CYS A 365 43.48 -15.80 -19.98
CA CYS A 365 43.30 -14.78 -18.95
C CYS A 365 43.99 -13.45 -19.32
N LYS A 366 44.68 -13.41 -20.47
CA LYS A 366 45.36 -12.21 -20.98
C LYS A 366 44.44 -11.44 -21.90
N SER A 367 44.17 -10.18 -21.57
CA SER A 367 43.30 -9.32 -22.38
C SER A 367 43.88 -9.11 -23.78
N SER A 368 45.18 -8.88 -23.89
CA SER A 368 45.92 -8.64 -25.15
C SER A 368 45.78 -9.76 -26.19
N ARG A 369 45.44 -10.98 -25.76
CA ARG A 369 45.26 -12.16 -26.63
C ARG A 369 43.82 -12.43 -27.04
N THR A 370 42.88 -11.64 -26.53
CA THR A 370 41.48 -11.70 -26.95
C THR A 370 41.31 -11.03 -28.32
N LEU A 371 40.33 -11.48 -29.10
CA LEU A 371 40.08 -10.96 -30.46
C LEU A 371 39.51 -9.54 -30.43
N ARG A 372 38.66 -9.24 -29.45
CA ARG A 372 37.93 -7.96 -29.37
C ARG A 372 37.96 -7.28 -28.01
N HIS A 373 38.66 -7.85 -27.02
CA HIS A 373 38.60 -7.44 -25.61
C HIS A 373 39.95 -7.04 -25.02
N ALA A 374 40.87 -6.59 -25.88
CA ALA A 374 42.23 -6.19 -25.49
C ALA A 374 42.29 -5.08 -24.43
N ASN A 375 41.23 -4.27 -24.31
CA ASN A 375 41.17 -3.12 -23.39
C ASN A 375 40.49 -3.45 -22.05
N ILE A 376 40.32 -4.72 -21.69
CA ILE A 376 39.69 -5.12 -20.41
C ILE A 376 40.78 -5.48 -19.40
N ASP A 377 41.08 -4.54 -18.51
CA ASP A 377 42.13 -4.70 -17.49
C ASP A 377 41.70 -5.52 -16.27
N THR A 378 40.43 -5.97 -16.25
CA THR A 378 39.82 -6.75 -15.17
C THR A 378 39.37 -8.13 -15.61
N LEU A 379 39.94 -8.63 -16.71
CA LEU A 379 39.59 -9.93 -17.30
C LEU A 379 39.82 -11.07 -16.30
N MET A 380 38.81 -11.91 -16.14
CA MET A 380 38.93 -13.17 -15.41
C MET A 380 39.38 -14.29 -16.35
N MET A 381 38.61 -14.49 -17.43
CA MET A 381 38.90 -15.48 -18.46
C MET A 381 38.05 -15.21 -19.71
N ALA A 382 38.66 -15.32 -20.88
CA ALA A 382 38.01 -15.34 -22.18
C ALA A 382 37.99 -16.77 -22.75
N PHE A 383 36.94 -17.06 -23.51
CA PHE A 383 36.61 -18.37 -24.08
C PHE A 383 36.37 -18.18 -25.58
N ALA A 384 37.24 -18.75 -26.40
CA ALA A 384 37.08 -18.85 -27.84
C ALA A 384 36.55 -20.24 -28.19
N ILE A 385 35.33 -20.30 -28.72
CA ILE A 385 34.60 -21.53 -29.00
C ILE A 385 34.35 -21.60 -30.50
N VAL A 386 34.78 -22.68 -31.15
CA VAL A 386 34.44 -22.93 -32.56
C VAL A 386 33.54 -24.15 -32.62
N ARG A 387 32.33 -23.98 -33.17
CA ARG A 387 31.33 -25.03 -33.31
C ARG A 387 31.12 -25.38 -34.78
N ALA A 388 31.09 -26.66 -35.07
CA ALA A 388 30.76 -27.16 -36.39
C ALA A 388 29.29 -26.87 -36.75
N PRO A 389 28.98 -26.59 -38.03
CA PRO A 389 27.60 -26.36 -38.45
C PRO A 389 26.81 -27.67 -38.51
N ASP A 390 25.48 -27.59 -38.40
CA ASP A 390 24.59 -28.77 -38.43
C ASP A 390 24.75 -29.61 -39.71
N GLU A 391 25.09 -28.96 -40.83
CA GLU A 391 25.34 -29.64 -42.10
C GLU A 391 26.55 -30.58 -42.03
N TRP A 392 27.62 -30.20 -41.34
CA TRP A 392 28.78 -31.07 -41.10
C TRP A 392 28.43 -32.20 -40.13
N ILE A 393 27.74 -31.87 -39.04
CA ILE A 393 27.33 -32.82 -38.01
C ILE A 393 26.47 -33.94 -38.64
N GLN A 394 25.57 -33.57 -39.55
CA GLN A 394 24.68 -34.49 -40.27
C GLN A 394 25.34 -35.17 -41.49
N SER A 395 26.64 -35.00 -41.72
CA SER A 395 27.38 -35.53 -42.88
C SER A 395 26.87 -35.04 -44.25
N LYS A 396 26.20 -33.88 -44.30
CA LYS A 396 25.65 -33.31 -45.56
C LYS A 396 26.72 -32.66 -46.43
N VAL A 397 27.76 -32.12 -45.80
CA VAL A 397 28.87 -31.42 -46.46
C VAL A 397 30.21 -31.91 -45.90
N PRO A 398 31.30 -31.95 -46.68
CA PRO A 398 32.65 -32.14 -46.15
C PRO A 398 33.13 -30.91 -45.34
N TRP A 399 34.09 -31.09 -44.44
CA TRP A 399 34.52 -30.07 -43.45
C TRP A 399 35.04 -28.82 -44.16
N GLU A 400 35.80 -29.01 -45.23
CA GLU A 400 36.40 -27.98 -46.07
C GLU A 400 35.37 -27.05 -46.73
N SER A 401 34.16 -27.57 -46.98
CA SER A 401 33.03 -26.80 -47.52
C SER A 401 32.08 -26.29 -46.45
N SER A 402 32.28 -26.69 -45.20
CA SER A 402 31.47 -26.28 -44.07
C SER A 402 31.88 -24.89 -43.58
N ARG A 403 30.95 -24.19 -42.93
CA ARG A 403 31.18 -22.86 -42.35
C ARG A 403 31.01 -22.92 -40.83
N PRO A 404 32.08 -23.22 -40.07
CA PRO A 404 32.01 -23.25 -38.61
C PRO A 404 31.74 -21.87 -38.03
N ILE A 405 31.09 -21.86 -36.86
CA ILE A 405 30.74 -20.65 -36.12
C ILE A 405 31.75 -20.46 -35.00
N ALA A 406 32.48 -19.36 -35.03
CA ALA A 406 33.40 -18.96 -33.96
C ALA A 406 32.72 -17.93 -33.03
N THR A 407 32.76 -18.21 -31.73
CA THR A 407 32.22 -17.36 -30.66
C THR A 407 33.28 -17.02 -29.64
N GLU A 408 33.42 -15.75 -29.29
CA GLU A 408 34.24 -15.29 -28.17
C GLU A 408 33.33 -14.75 -27.04
N CYS A 409 33.49 -15.31 -25.85
CA CYS A 409 32.84 -14.89 -24.61
C CYS A 409 33.90 -14.56 -23.55
N ALA A 410 33.72 -13.48 -22.79
CA ALA A 410 34.64 -13.10 -21.73
C ALA A 410 33.90 -12.83 -20.42
N LEU A 411 34.51 -13.25 -19.30
CA LEU A 411 34.10 -12.92 -17.94
C LEU A 411 35.13 -11.97 -17.33
N TYR A 412 34.68 -10.92 -16.65
CA TYR A 412 35.55 -9.91 -16.03
C TYR A 412 34.89 -9.31 -14.79
N PHE A 413 35.71 -8.80 -13.87
CA PHE A 413 35.21 -8.10 -12.69
C PHE A 413 34.70 -6.72 -13.06
N CYS A 414 33.53 -6.35 -12.54
CA CYS A 414 32.90 -5.08 -12.79
C CYS A 414 32.18 -4.56 -11.56
N THR A 415 31.79 -3.29 -11.63
CA THR A 415 30.96 -2.61 -10.65
C THR A 415 29.67 -2.21 -11.34
N ASN A 416 28.54 -2.65 -10.80
CA ASN A 416 27.22 -2.35 -11.36
C ASN A 416 26.43 -1.45 -10.42
N ALA A 417 25.72 -0.48 -11.01
CA ALA A 417 24.69 0.29 -10.34
C ALA A 417 23.33 -0.37 -10.56
N TYR A 418 22.60 -0.60 -9.48
CA TYR A 418 21.33 -1.31 -9.46
C TYR A 418 20.19 -0.37 -9.04
N GLN A 419 19.08 -0.47 -9.76
CA GLN A 419 17.77 -0.05 -9.29
C GLN A 419 16.98 -1.31 -8.93
N ALA A 420 16.62 -1.45 -7.66
CA ALA A 420 15.95 -2.64 -7.13
C ALA A 420 14.57 -2.32 -6.55
N LYS A 421 13.61 -3.20 -6.82
CA LYS A 421 12.27 -3.18 -6.21
C LYS A 421 11.77 -4.60 -5.99
N SER A 422 11.03 -4.82 -4.93
CA SER A 422 10.31 -6.07 -4.67
C SER A 422 8.85 -5.84 -4.96
N GLN A 423 8.25 -6.71 -5.77
CA GLN A 423 6.81 -6.72 -6.04
C GLN A 423 6.29 -8.13 -5.77
N ASN A 424 5.29 -8.25 -4.88
CA ASN A 424 4.71 -9.54 -4.48
C ASN A 424 5.76 -10.56 -4.00
N GLY A 425 6.79 -10.10 -3.28
CA GLY A 425 7.86 -10.95 -2.76
C GLY A 425 8.88 -11.41 -3.81
N VAL A 426 8.84 -10.84 -5.02
CA VAL A 426 9.83 -11.11 -6.08
C VAL A 426 10.71 -9.89 -6.27
N LEU A 427 12.02 -10.06 -6.07
CA LEU A 427 13.02 -9.03 -6.34
C LEU A 427 13.20 -8.83 -7.85
N GLN A 428 13.03 -7.59 -8.30
CA GLN A 428 13.31 -7.14 -9.66
C GLN A 428 14.43 -6.12 -9.61
N GLU A 429 15.57 -6.46 -10.21
CA GLU A 429 16.73 -5.58 -10.32
C GLU A 429 16.98 -5.19 -11.77
N ARG A 430 17.34 -3.92 -11.97
CA ARG A 430 17.78 -3.40 -13.25
C ARG A 430 19.17 -2.77 -13.09
N VAL A 431 20.11 -3.18 -13.93
CA VAL A 431 21.42 -2.54 -14.04
C VAL A 431 21.25 -1.25 -14.83
N ILE A 432 21.61 -0.12 -14.23
CA ILE A 432 21.51 1.23 -14.84
C ILE A 432 22.88 1.83 -15.18
N GLY A 433 23.96 1.25 -14.65
CA GLY A 433 25.34 1.61 -14.97
C GLY A 433 26.27 0.43 -14.71
N SER A 434 27.36 0.33 -15.46
CA SER A 434 28.35 -0.73 -15.33
C SER A 434 29.73 -0.20 -15.69
N TRP A 435 30.73 -0.49 -14.86
CA TRP A 435 32.12 -0.06 -15.06
C TRP A 435 33.09 -1.19 -14.73
N ALA A 436 34.17 -1.28 -15.50
CA ALA A 436 35.26 -2.22 -15.30
C ALA A 436 36.62 -1.50 -15.28
N ILE A 437 36.65 -0.31 -14.68
CA ILE A 437 37.84 0.54 -14.66
C ILE A 437 38.70 0.13 -13.47
N ARG A 438 39.88 -0.43 -13.72
CA ARG A 438 40.85 -0.73 -12.68
C ARG A 438 41.57 0.54 -12.22
N ASP A 439 41.85 0.64 -10.92
CA ASP A 439 42.82 1.60 -10.41
C ASP A 439 44.24 1.13 -10.76
N GLN A 440 45.00 1.93 -11.51
CA GLN A 440 46.32 1.53 -12.03
C GLN A 440 47.33 1.18 -10.91
N GLU A 441 47.22 1.83 -9.74
CA GLU A 441 48.08 1.54 -8.59
C GLU A 441 47.59 0.32 -7.78
N SER A 442 46.37 -0.17 -8.04
CA SER A 442 45.84 -1.36 -7.37
C SER A 442 46.34 -2.64 -8.02
N PHE A 443 46.38 -3.71 -7.22
CA PHE A 443 46.88 -5.02 -7.67
C PHE A 443 48.37 -5.03 -8.10
N ALA A 444 49.11 -4.00 -7.70
CA ALA A 444 50.57 -3.98 -7.79
C ALA A 444 51.18 -5.04 -6.87
N ILE A 445 52.40 -5.47 -7.20
CA ILE A 445 53.15 -6.44 -6.40
C ILE A 445 53.38 -5.85 -5.00
N ASP A 446 53.08 -6.65 -3.99
CA ASP A 446 53.32 -6.33 -2.58
C ASP A 446 54.75 -6.76 -2.19
N PRO A 447 55.67 -5.80 -1.96
CA PRO A 447 57.06 -6.07 -1.60
C PRO A 447 57.22 -6.62 -0.17
N SER A 448 56.17 -6.59 0.66
CA SER A 448 56.22 -7.14 2.02
C SER A 448 55.87 -8.63 2.08
N GLY A 449 55.08 -9.13 1.13
CA GLY A 449 54.73 -10.54 0.97
C GLY A 449 55.70 -11.35 0.10
N SER A 450 56.52 -10.66 -0.70
CA SER A 450 57.63 -11.22 -1.50
C SER A 450 58.96 -10.96 -0.77
N ILE A 451 59.70 -12.01 -0.43
CA ILE A 451 60.91 -11.89 0.40
C ILE A 451 62.06 -11.33 -0.45
N GLN A 452 62.71 -10.25 0.00
CA GLN A 452 63.99 -9.78 -0.56
C GLN A 452 65.09 -10.81 -0.28
N PRO A 453 66.03 -11.05 -1.22
CA PRO A 453 67.00 -12.14 -1.11
C PRO A 453 67.90 -12.01 0.13
N GLU A 454 68.26 -13.15 0.73
CA GLU A 454 69.45 -13.20 1.60
C GLU A 454 70.71 -12.89 0.77
N PRO A 455 71.69 -12.17 1.33
CA PRO A 455 72.93 -11.87 0.61
C PRO A 455 73.70 -13.16 0.32
N GLY A 456 73.88 -13.48 -0.98
CA GLY A 456 74.68 -14.62 -1.44
C GLY A 456 73.92 -15.70 -2.21
N VAL A 457 72.60 -15.56 -2.41
CA VAL A 457 71.86 -16.45 -3.32
C VAL A 457 72.05 -15.95 -4.75
N GLU A 458 72.90 -16.64 -5.53
CA GLU A 458 73.06 -16.36 -6.95
C GLU A 458 71.75 -16.65 -7.70
N ALA A 459 71.40 -15.71 -8.57
CA ALA A 459 70.37 -15.86 -9.58
C ALA A 459 70.45 -17.22 -10.26
N VAL A 460 69.32 -17.94 -10.39
CA VAL A 460 69.23 -18.95 -11.45
C VAL A 460 69.22 -18.19 -12.76
N GLN A 461 70.40 -18.00 -13.34
CA GLN A 461 70.59 -17.29 -14.59
C GLN A 461 70.08 -18.19 -15.71
N GLY A 462 68.95 -17.80 -16.32
CA GLY A 462 68.33 -18.53 -17.41
C GLY A 462 67.04 -19.27 -17.02
N ALA A 463 66.11 -18.61 -16.33
CA ALA A 463 64.69 -18.97 -16.44
C ALA A 463 64.10 -18.22 -17.64
N PRO A 464 64.04 -18.81 -18.85
CA PRO A 464 63.43 -18.19 -20.05
C PRO A 464 61.88 -18.13 -19.95
N TRP A 465 61.34 -18.44 -18.77
CA TRP A 465 59.99 -18.97 -18.54
C TRP A 465 58.99 -17.93 -18.00
N LEU A 466 59.37 -16.68 -17.74
CA LEU A 466 58.51 -15.74 -17.01
C LEU A 466 58.38 -14.40 -17.74
N ASP A 467 57.65 -14.39 -18.87
CA ASP A 467 56.95 -13.17 -19.32
C ASP A 467 55.75 -12.95 -18.37
N VAL A 468 56.06 -12.49 -17.16
CA VAL A 468 55.04 -12.03 -16.20
C VAL A 468 54.59 -10.66 -16.68
N ASP A 469 53.50 -10.63 -17.44
CA ASP A 469 52.78 -9.40 -17.70
C ASP A 469 52.19 -8.91 -16.37
N ILE A 470 52.89 -7.97 -15.72
CA ILE A 470 52.54 -7.43 -14.40
C ILE A 470 51.13 -6.79 -14.41
N GLU A 471 50.62 -6.46 -15.59
CA GLU A 471 49.33 -5.83 -15.83
C GLU A 471 48.14 -6.81 -15.77
N ASP A 472 48.34 -8.11 -15.99
CA ASP A 472 47.23 -9.08 -15.94
C ASP A 472 46.79 -9.40 -14.48
N LEU A 473 45.52 -9.78 -14.31
CA LEU A 473 44.98 -10.15 -12.99
C LEU A 473 45.41 -11.54 -12.50
N TYR A 474 46.03 -12.34 -13.36
CA TYR A 474 46.39 -13.72 -13.04
C TYR A 474 47.71 -14.13 -13.69
N ASP A 475 48.63 -14.58 -12.85
CA ASP A 475 49.92 -15.14 -13.27
C ASP A 475 49.77 -16.67 -13.45
N PRO A 476 50.04 -17.26 -14.62
CA PRO A 476 49.78 -18.69 -14.88
C PRO A 476 50.73 -19.66 -14.14
N ILE A 477 51.52 -19.20 -13.18
CA ILE A 477 52.50 -20.02 -12.46
C ILE A 477 51.77 -20.82 -11.37
N GLU A 478 51.44 -22.09 -11.59
CA GLU A 478 50.55 -22.81 -10.66
C GLU A 478 51.09 -23.06 -9.24
N THR A 479 52.40 -23.23 -9.10
CA THR A 479 53.05 -23.61 -7.84
C THR A 479 53.55 -22.41 -7.04
N ALA A 480 53.42 -21.19 -7.55
CA ALA A 480 54.04 -20.01 -6.98
C ALA A 480 53.14 -18.78 -7.21
N ASP A 481 53.04 -17.91 -6.22
CA ASP A 481 52.14 -16.76 -6.25
C ASP A 481 52.91 -15.47 -5.98
N LEU A 482 52.72 -14.48 -6.85
CA LEU A 482 53.23 -13.13 -6.62
C LEU A 482 52.26 -12.45 -5.66
N SER A 483 52.70 -12.18 -4.43
CA SER A 483 51.90 -11.40 -3.49
C SER A 483 51.58 -10.04 -4.12
N ARG A 484 50.29 -9.72 -4.25
CA ARG A 484 49.79 -8.47 -4.80
C ARG A 484 48.82 -7.82 -3.83
N TYR A 485 48.69 -6.50 -3.90
CA TYR A 485 47.63 -5.78 -3.20
C TYR A 485 46.26 -6.14 -3.75
N ASP A 486 45.20 -5.81 -3.01
CA ASP A 486 43.84 -6.02 -3.47
C ASP A 486 43.54 -5.18 -4.73
N LEU A 487 42.72 -5.74 -5.61
CA LEU A 487 42.24 -5.06 -6.81
C LEU A 487 41.21 -4.01 -6.41
N ARG A 488 41.30 -2.81 -6.99
CA ARG A 488 40.33 -1.73 -6.75
C ARG A 488 39.69 -1.29 -8.06
N LEU A 489 38.37 -1.35 -8.12
CA LEU A 489 37.56 -0.93 -9.27
C LEU A 489 37.00 0.47 -9.04
N LYS A 490 37.25 1.38 -9.98
CA LYS A 490 36.75 2.76 -9.97
C LYS A 490 35.36 2.84 -10.61
N ILE A 491 34.54 3.71 -10.05
CA ILE A 491 33.22 4.07 -10.60
C ILE A 491 33.42 5.27 -11.54
N GLY A 492 32.95 5.15 -12.79
CA GLY A 492 33.09 6.20 -13.80
C GLY A 492 32.41 7.52 -13.38
N PRO A 493 32.89 8.69 -13.86
CA PRO A 493 32.42 10.01 -13.44
C PRO A 493 31.00 10.36 -13.92
N ASP A 494 30.44 9.58 -14.84
CA ASP A 494 29.15 9.88 -15.45
C ASP A 494 28.03 9.97 -14.41
N PRO A 495 27.27 11.07 -14.39
CA PRO A 495 26.15 11.21 -13.48
C PRO A 495 25.08 10.19 -13.84
N ILE A 496 24.77 9.28 -12.91
CA ILE A 496 23.60 8.41 -13.02
C ILE A 496 22.40 9.14 -12.42
N GLU A 497 21.30 9.19 -13.18
CA GLU A 497 20.04 9.75 -12.69
C GLU A 497 19.62 9.11 -11.36
N GLY A 498 19.38 9.94 -10.35
CA GLY A 498 18.95 9.49 -9.02
C GLY A 498 20.05 8.88 -8.14
N PHE A 499 21.32 8.94 -8.54
CA PHE A 499 22.46 8.51 -7.73
C PHE A 499 23.36 9.69 -7.36
N ALA A 500 23.20 10.21 -6.14
CA ALA A 500 24.18 11.13 -5.55
C ALA A 500 25.32 10.29 -4.96
N ARG A 501 26.51 10.34 -5.59
CA ARG A 501 27.71 9.59 -5.16
C ARG A 501 28.06 9.94 -3.70
N PRO A 502 27.93 9.02 -2.73
CA PRO A 502 28.38 9.27 -1.37
C PRO A 502 29.91 9.27 -1.30
N ASP A 503 30.50 10.15 -0.47
CA ASP A 503 31.96 10.30 -0.34
C ASP A 503 32.68 8.99 0.05
N ALA A 504 32.00 8.10 0.78
CA ALA A 504 32.54 6.78 1.16
C ALA A 504 32.56 5.77 -0.01
N ILE A 505 31.63 5.87 -0.96
CA ILE A 505 31.59 5.02 -2.18
C ILE A 505 32.47 5.61 -3.30
N ALA A 506 32.88 6.88 -3.17
CA ALA A 506 33.78 7.55 -4.10
C ALA A 506 35.14 6.85 -4.27
N GLN A 507 35.49 5.91 -3.38
CA GLN A 507 36.73 5.17 -3.44
C GLN A 507 36.67 3.91 -4.32
N GLY A 508 35.50 3.35 -4.64
CA GLY A 508 35.39 2.17 -5.51
C GLY A 508 35.22 0.84 -4.77
N VAL A 509 35.30 -0.28 -5.50
CA VAL A 509 35.08 -1.64 -4.98
C VAL A 509 36.43 -2.37 -4.84
N ASN A 510 36.70 -2.96 -3.68
CA ASN A 510 37.91 -3.74 -3.44
C ASN A 510 37.63 -5.24 -3.60
N ILE A 511 38.52 -5.97 -4.26
CA ILE A 511 38.44 -7.42 -4.46
C ILE A 511 39.78 -8.03 -4.04
N SER A 512 39.74 -9.01 -3.15
CA SER A 512 40.96 -9.55 -2.56
C SER A 512 41.82 -10.30 -3.58
N HIS A 513 43.15 -10.19 -3.44
CA HIS A 513 44.08 -10.94 -4.28
C HIS A 513 43.83 -12.46 -4.22
N ALA A 514 43.58 -12.98 -3.01
CA ALA A 514 43.30 -14.40 -2.79
C ALA A 514 42.06 -14.89 -3.55
N LEU A 515 41.01 -14.07 -3.65
CA LEU A 515 39.79 -14.44 -4.38
C LEU A 515 40.07 -14.54 -5.87
N ILE A 516 40.73 -13.52 -6.43
CA ILE A 516 41.06 -13.44 -7.85
C ILE A 516 41.92 -14.64 -8.23
N ARG A 517 43.01 -14.85 -7.49
CA ARG A 517 43.97 -15.94 -7.72
C ARG A 517 43.31 -17.31 -7.68
N SER A 518 42.58 -17.59 -6.60
CA SER A 518 41.97 -18.90 -6.40
C SER A 518 40.81 -19.19 -7.36
N THR A 519 40.00 -18.18 -7.70
CA THR A 519 38.86 -18.33 -8.62
C THR A 519 39.33 -18.52 -10.06
N ILE A 520 40.31 -17.74 -10.53
CA ILE A 520 40.83 -17.88 -11.90
C ILE A 520 41.61 -19.19 -12.04
N LYS A 521 42.36 -19.61 -11.01
CA LYS A 521 42.97 -20.95 -10.99
C LYS A 521 41.93 -22.06 -11.14
N TYR A 522 40.84 -22.00 -10.37
CA TYR A 522 39.77 -22.98 -10.49
C TYR A 522 39.13 -22.96 -11.89
N LEU A 523 38.94 -21.79 -12.52
CA LEU A 523 38.47 -21.72 -13.90
C LEU A 523 39.42 -22.41 -14.89
N HIS A 524 40.73 -22.26 -14.70
CA HIS A 524 41.72 -22.97 -15.50
C HIS A 524 41.57 -24.49 -15.38
N GLU A 525 41.53 -25.00 -14.15
CA GLU A 525 41.32 -26.43 -13.86
C GLU A 525 39.96 -26.93 -14.40
N PHE A 526 38.89 -26.14 -14.22
CA PHE A 526 37.54 -26.44 -14.70
C PHE A 526 37.45 -26.53 -16.23
N THR A 527 38.32 -25.81 -16.94
CA THR A 527 38.46 -25.90 -18.40
C THR A 527 39.38 -27.02 -18.86
N GLY A 528 39.86 -27.89 -17.95
CA GLY A 528 40.71 -29.03 -18.28
C GLY A 528 42.11 -28.65 -18.73
N ARG A 529 42.58 -27.46 -18.36
CA ARG A 529 44.00 -27.10 -18.53
C ARG A 529 44.79 -27.73 -17.39
N THR A 530 45.81 -28.51 -17.76
CA THR A 530 46.66 -29.22 -16.80
C THR A 530 47.97 -28.47 -16.54
N GLU A 531 48.62 -28.85 -15.44
CA GLU A 531 49.96 -28.39 -15.04
C GLU A 531 50.99 -28.55 -16.19
N ASP A 532 50.89 -29.62 -16.98
CA ASP A 532 51.82 -29.90 -18.08
C ASP A 532 51.56 -29.04 -19.32
N ASP A 533 50.30 -28.70 -19.62
CA ASP A 533 49.96 -27.79 -20.73
C ASP A 533 50.46 -26.36 -20.43
N ILE A 534 50.33 -25.93 -19.18
CA ILE A 534 50.83 -24.63 -18.70
C ILE A 534 52.35 -24.62 -18.71
N LYS A 535 53.01 -25.68 -18.21
CA LYS A 535 54.46 -25.84 -18.32
C LYS A 535 54.91 -25.76 -19.76
N MET A 536 54.33 -26.50 -20.71
CA MET A 536 54.74 -26.45 -22.13
C MET A 536 54.56 -25.07 -22.76
N ALA A 537 53.46 -24.38 -22.48
CA ALA A 537 53.20 -23.03 -22.99
C ALA A 537 54.25 -22.01 -22.53
N VAL A 538 54.60 -22.12 -21.24
CA VAL A 538 55.65 -21.35 -20.58
C VAL A 538 57.04 -21.75 -21.10
N THR A 539 57.27 -23.04 -21.36
CA THR A 539 58.56 -23.63 -21.77
C THR A 539 58.95 -23.30 -23.22
N HIS A 540 58.04 -22.75 -24.01
CA HIS A 540 58.30 -22.41 -25.41
C HIS A 540 58.10 -20.93 -25.73
N GLY A 541 57.82 -20.08 -24.71
CA GLY A 541 57.52 -18.66 -24.91
C GLY A 541 56.34 -18.40 -25.86
N ASN A 542 55.52 -19.42 -26.11
CA ASN A 542 54.47 -19.42 -27.11
C ASN A 542 53.31 -20.32 -26.65
N GLU A 543 52.19 -19.71 -26.21
CA GLU A 543 50.98 -20.46 -25.85
C GLU A 543 50.29 -21.09 -27.07
N SER A 544 50.80 -20.92 -28.31
CA SER A 544 50.33 -21.70 -29.46
C SER A 544 50.54 -23.21 -29.30
N TYR A 545 51.32 -23.64 -28.29
CA TYR A 545 51.45 -25.04 -27.89
C TYR A 545 50.31 -25.53 -27.00
N VAL A 546 49.45 -24.66 -26.47
CA VAL A 546 48.27 -25.06 -25.71
C VAL A 546 47.22 -25.56 -26.69
N ARG A 547 47.01 -26.88 -26.68
CA ARG A 547 46.06 -27.53 -27.59
C ARG A 547 44.63 -27.09 -27.25
N PRO A 548 43.82 -26.69 -28.24
CA PRO A 548 42.40 -26.51 -28.04
C PRO A 548 41.76 -27.79 -27.51
N ILE A 549 40.82 -27.64 -26.59
CA ILE A 549 40.05 -28.78 -26.06
C ILE A 549 38.97 -29.12 -27.09
N ALA A 550 38.96 -30.35 -27.58
CA ALA A 550 38.02 -30.81 -28.59
C ALA A 550 36.87 -31.62 -27.97
N PHE A 551 35.70 -31.60 -28.63
CA PHE A 551 34.54 -32.44 -28.31
C PHE A 551 34.08 -33.21 -29.55
N PRO A 552 33.71 -34.50 -29.45
CA PRO A 552 33.76 -35.33 -28.26
C PRO A 552 35.18 -35.82 -27.98
N PHE A 553 35.56 -35.81 -26.70
CA PHE A 553 36.81 -36.38 -26.21
C PHE A 553 36.51 -37.19 -24.95
N SER A 554 37.15 -38.36 -24.78
CA SER A 554 36.83 -39.30 -23.69
C SER A 554 37.03 -38.72 -22.30
N ASP A 555 38.01 -37.81 -22.17
CA ASP A 555 38.39 -37.16 -20.92
C ASP A 555 38.11 -35.64 -20.97
N ALA A 556 37.04 -35.24 -21.67
CA ALA A 556 36.67 -33.83 -21.76
C ALA A 556 36.29 -33.28 -20.37
N PRO A 557 36.75 -32.06 -20.03
CA PRO A 557 36.39 -31.42 -18.77
C PRO A 557 34.88 -31.09 -18.74
N PRO A 558 34.24 -31.06 -17.55
CA PRO A 558 32.78 -30.89 -17.42
C PRO A 558 32.21 -29.66 -18.13
N VAL A 559 33.00 -28.59 -18.27
CA VAL A 559 32.57 -27.37 -18.98
C VAL A 559 32.25 -27.62 -20.46
N ILE A 560 32.92 -28.58 -21.10
CA ILE A 560 32.78 -28.82 -22.54
C ILE A 560 31.40 -29.38 -22.86
N ASP A 561 30.90 -30.32 -22.05
CA ASP A 561 29.56 -30.87 -22.20
C ASP A 561 28.49 -29.79 -22.01
N ALA A 562 28.68 -28.91 -21.01
CA ALA A 562 27.79 -27.78 -20.76
C ALA A 562 27.75 -26.79 -21.94
N LEU A 563 28.90 -26.48 -22.53
CA LEU A 563 29.00 -25.59 -23.69
C LEU A 563 28.43 -26.23 -24.97
N TRP A 564 28.65 -27.53 -25.17
CA TRP A 564 28.09 -28.27 -26.30
C TRP A 564 26.56 -28.32 -26.26
N ASN A 565 26.00 -28.65 -25.09
CA ASN A 565 24.56 -28.75 -24.86
C ASN A 565 23.87 -27.38 -24.80
N SER A 566 24.61 -26.28 -24.69
CA SER A 566 24.04 -24.94 -24.70
C SER A 566 23.46 -24.58 -26.08
N THR A 567 22.21 -24.14 -26.07
CA THR A 567 21.54 -23.57 -27.25
C THR A 567 21.89 -22.10 -27.49
N ASN A 568 22.30 -21.38 -26.42
CA ASN A 568 22.65 -19.97 -26.49
C ASN A 568 23.80 -19.65 -25.52
N LEU A 569 25.01 -19.59 -26.07
CA LEU A 569 26.23 -19.28 -25.30
C LEU A 569 26.13 -17.93 -24.56
N THR A 570 25.44 -16.92 -25.10
CA THR A 570 25.23 -15.65 -24.37
C THR A 570 24.50 -15.86 -23.06
N ALA A 571 23.42 -16.65 -23.11
CA ALA A 571 22.58 -16.89 -21.95
C ALA A 571 23.35 -17.72 -20.92
N THR A 572 24.14 -18.71 -21.36
CA THR A 572 25.03 -19.48 -20.48
C THR A 572 26.04 -18.57 -19.77
N PHE A 573 26.77 -17.73 -20.49
CA PHE A 573 27.75 -16.82 -19.88
C PHE A 573 27.10 -15.72 -19.03
N GLU A 574 25.89 -15.29 -19.39
CA GLU A 574 25.08 -14.40 -18.54
C GLU A 574 24.63 -15.09 -17.25
N ASN A 575 24.28 -16.38 -17.30
CA ASN A 575 23.94 -17.16 -16.11
C ASN A 575 25.15 -17.36 -15.21
N VAL A 576 26.34 -17.64 -15.76
CA VAL A 576 27.60 -17.72 -14.99
C VAL A 576 27.88 -16.38 -14.31
N ALA A 577 27.83 -15.27 -15.06
CA ALA A 577 28.05 -13.93 -14.52
C ALA A 577 27.03 -13.57 -13.43
N ARG A 578 25.74 -13.91 -13.62
CA ARG A 578 24.68 -13.68 -12.63
C ARG A 578 24.90 -14.53 -11.37
N SER A 579 25.22 -15.81 -11.52
CA SER A 579 25.47 -16.74 -10.43
C SER A 579 26.64 -16.27 -9.55
N LEU A 580 27.76 -15.90 -10.17
CA LEU A 580 28.91 -15.31 -9.48
C LEU A 580 28.56 -13.99 -8.79
N THR A 581 27.81 -13.11 -9.46
CA THR A 581 27.37 -11.83 -8.89
C THR A 581 26.47 -12.02 -7.66
N SER A 582 25.52 -12.95 -7.73
CA SER A 582 24.63 -13.27 -6.61
C SER A 582 25.43 -13.85 -5.44
N GLN A 583 26.38 -14.75 -5.70
CA GLN A 583 27.26 -15.30 -4.67
C GLN A 583 28.11 -14.24 -3.96
N ILE A 584 28.72 -13.34 -4.74
CA ILE A 584 29.51 -12.21 -4.23
C ILE A 584 28.66 -11.31 -3.31
N ARG A 585 27.40 -11.06 -3.67
CA ARG A 585 26.48 -10.21 -2.89
C ARG A 585 25.88 -10.92 -1.67
N ASN A 586 25.64 -12.23 -1.77
CA ASN A 586 25.00 -13.01 -0.71
C ASN A 586 25.93 -13.29 0.47
N THR A 587 27.21 -13.54 0.19
CA THR A 587 28.25 -13.78 1.20
C THR A 587 28.71 -12.52 1.92
N SER A 588 28.50 -11.36 1.32
CA SER A 588 28.82 -10.08 1.92
C SER A 588 27.95 -9.82 3.16
N PRO A 589 28.54 -9.34 4.28
CA PRO A 589 27.78 -8.85 5.43
C PRO A 589 27.11 -7.50 5.14
N GLN A 590 27.50 -6.82 4.06
CA GLN A 590 26.96 -5.52 3.70
C GLN A 590 25.56 -5.68 3.08
N ARG A 591 24.68 -4.77 3.49
CA ARG A 591 23.27 -4.76 3.10
C ARG A 591 22.88 -3.32 2.77
N HIS A 592 22.17 -3.14 1.68
CA HIS A 592 21.61 -1.84 1.31
C HIS A 592 20.20 -1.72 1.87
N GLU A 593 19.95 -0.65 2.62
CA GLU A 593 18.66 -0.41 3.26
C GLU A 593 17.62 0.14 2.28
N GLY A 594 16.37 -0.28 2.46
CA GLY A 594 15.23 0.06 1.62
C GLY A 594 14.05 0.61 2.41
N SER A 595 13.03 1.02 1.66
CA SER A 595 11.73 1.42 2.19
C SER A 595 10.71 0.32 1.94
N THR A 596 10.02 -0.09 3.00
CA THR A 596 8.95 -1.08 2.94
C THR A 596 7.63 -0.40 2.68
N GLN A 597 6.83 -0.93 1.76
CA GLN A 597 5.53 -0.36 1.41
C GLN A 597 4.39 -1.25 1.91
N SER A 598 3.33 -0.63 2.42
CA SER A 598 2.13 -1.32 2.85
C SER A 598 0.88 -0.59 2.37
N TRP A 599 -0.21 -1.35 2.24
CA TRP A 599 -1.51 -0.82 1.82
C TRP A 599 -2.18 -0.12 3.01
N VAL A 600 -2.32 1.20 2.96
CA VAL A 600 -2.82 2.03 4.06
C VAL A 600 -4.07 2.79 3.65
N ILE A 601 -5.08 2.76 4.54
CA ILE A 601 -6.35 3.46 4.35
C ILE A 601 -6.24 4.90 4.89
N HIS A 602 -6.51 5.86 4.02
CA HIS A 602 -6.50 7.29 4.31
C HIS A 602 -7.91 7.86 4.44
N VAL A 603 -8.03 8.89 5.27
CA VAL A 603 -9.25 9.67 5.43
C VAL A 603 -9.32 10.76 4.35
N ARG A 604 -10.43 10.84 3.63
CA ARG A 604 -10.78 11.91 2.70
C ARG A 604 -12.02 12.64 3.22
N VAL A 605 -11.96 13.97 3.18
CA VAL A 605 -13.07 14.83 3.58
C VAL A 605 -13.78 15.39 2.37
N ASP A 606 -15.06 15.07 2.24
CA ASP A 606 -15.94 15.58 1.18
C ASP A 606 -16.67 16.85 1.65
N TRP A 607 -16.00 17.99 1.50
CA TRP A 607 -16.43 19.30 1.99
C TRP A 607 -17.83 19.74 1.51
N ALA A 608 -18.29 19.23 0.37
CA ALA A 608 -19.60 19.54 -0.19
C ALA A 608 -20.75 19.17 0.77
N TYR A 609 -20.64 18.05 1.50
CA TYR A 609 -21.68 17.61 2.44
C TYR A 609 -21.77 18.49 3.68
N LEU A 610 -20.70 19.22 4.03
CA LEU A 610 -20.68 20.14 5.15
C LEU A 610 -21.45 21.45 4.87
N ALA A 611 -21.70 21.78 3.59
CA ALA A 611 -22.47 22.97 3.22
C ALA A 611 -23.88 22.95 3.82
N TYR A 612 -24.51 21.77 3.88
CA TYR A 612 -25.85 21.60 4.42
C TYR A 612 -25.97 21.99 5.91
N PRO A 613 -25.22 21.36 6.86
CA PRO A 613 -25.31 21.71 8.28
C PRO A 613 -24.89 23.16 8.57
N ILE A 614 -23.91 23.70 7.83
CA ILE A 614 -23.52 25.12 7.95
C ILE A 614 -24.67 26.03 7.52
N SER A 615 -25.31 25.73 6.38
CA SER A 615 -26.44 26.53 5.89
C SER A 615 -27.61 26.54 6.88
N MET A 616 -27.96 25.38 7.46
CA MET A 616 -29.03 25.27 8.45
C MET A 616 -28.72 26.03 9.73
N LEU A 617 -27.46 26.01 10.18
CA LEU A 617 -27.02 26.81 11.32
C LEU A 617 -27.10 28.31 11.04
N LEU A 618 -26.64 28.77 9.88
CA LEU A 618 -26.69 30.19 9.49
C LEU A 618 -28.14 30.69 9.36
N ILE A 619 -29.02 29.90 8.74
CA ILE A 619 -30.46 30.21 8.63
C ILE A 619 -31.10 30.23 10.03
N GLY A 620 -30.74 29.30 10.91
CA GLY A 620 -31.22 29.26 12.29
C GLY A 620 -30.81 30.51 13.08
N ILE A 621 -29.52 30.88 13.03
CA ILE A 621 -29.01 32.11 13.68
C ILE A 621 -29.74 33.34 13.15
N LEU A 622 -29.89 33.46 11.83
CA LEU A 622 -30.63 34.56 11.21
C LEU A 622 -32.08 34.61 11.70
N TYR A 623 -32.76 33.46 11.76
CA TYR A 623 -34.14 33.38 12.22
C TYR A 623 -34.29 33.82 13.68
N VAL A 624 -33.42 33.36 14.59
CA VAL A 624 -33.46 33.77 16.00
C VAL A 624 -33.24 35.29 16.14
N ILE A 625 -32.28 35.86 15.40
CA ILE A 625 -32.05 37.31 15.40
C ILE A 625 -33.31 38.06 14.92
N LEU A 626 -33.96 37.60 13.84
CA LEU A 626 -35.17 38.22 13.32
C LEU A 626 -36.34 38.15 14.32
N VAL A 627 -36.54 37.02 15.01
CA VAL A 627 -37.57 36.87 16.05
C VAL A 627 -37.32 37.83 17.21
N ILE A 628 -36.07 37.95 17.67
CA ILE A 628 -35.69 38.86 18.77
C ILE A 628 -35.95 40.31 18.37
N VAL A 629 -35.48 40.72 17.18
CA VAL A 629 -35.66 42.09 16.67
C VAL A 629 -37.13 42.41 16.45
N GLU A 630 -37.91 41.49 15.89
CA GLU A 630 -39.35 41.70 15.72
C GLU A 630 -40.06 41.83 17.07
N SER A 631 -39.80 40.93 18.01
CA SER A 631 -40.43 40.94 19.33
C SER A 631 -40.16 42.27 20.05
N ALA A 632 -38.93 42.78 19.95
CA ALA A 632 -38.55 44.09 20.47
C ALA A 632 -39.26 45.26 19.74
N ARG A 633 -39.35 45.22 18.41
CA ARG A 633 -40.02 46.26 17.60
C ARG A 633 -41.53 46.31 17.86
N LEU A 634 -42.17 45.16 18.06
CA LEU A 634 -43.60 45.05 18.34
C LEU A 634 -43.95 45.33 19.81
N ARG A 635 -42.94 45.57 20.67
CA ARG A 635 -43.09 45.73 22.13
C ARG A 635 -43.88 44.58 22.77
N LEU A 636 -43.76 43.39 22.19
CA LEU A 636 -44.43 42.20 22.71
C LEU A 636 -43.59 41.60 23.85
N PRO A 637 -44.21 41.22 24.97
CA PRO A 637 -43.51 40.44 25.98
C PRO A 637 -43.10 39.08 25.40
N VAL A 638 -42.00 38.53 25.92
CA VAL A 638 -41.47 37.25 25.47
C VAL A 638 -42.30 36.11 26.08
N TRP A 639 -43.31 35.66 25.35
CA TRP A 639 -44.27 34.63 25.77
C TRP A 639 -43.87 33.23 25.32
N LYS A 640 -43.10 33.09 24.24
CA LYS A 640 -42.59 31.82 23.69
C LYS A 640 -43.74 30.81 23.55
N GLU A 641 -43.65 29.68 24.24
CA GLU A 641 -44.67 28.62 24.22
C GLU A 641 -45.77 28.75 25.28
N SER A 642 -45.73 29.78 26.12
CA SER A 642 -46.66 29.92 27.23
C SER A 642 -48.10 30.13 26.76
N ALA A 643 -49.05 29.31 27.24
CA ALA A 643 -50.49 29.55 27.06
C ALA A 643 -51.05 30.62 28.02
N LEU A 644 -50.23 31.07 28.98
CA LEU A 644 -50.60 32.03 30.01
C LEU A 644 -51.19 33.34 29.46
N PRO A 645 -50.67 33.96 28.37
CA PRO A 645 -51.22 35.21 27.85
C PRO A 645 -52.65 35.04 27.35
N THR A 646 -52.96 33.92 26.70
CA THR A 646 -54.31 33.61 26.22
C THR A 646 -55.27 33.34 27.37
N LEU A 647 -54.80 32.70 28.45
CA LEU A 647 -55.61 32.39 29.63
C LEU A 647 -55.87 33.59 30.53
N LEU A 648 -54.87 34.47 30.72
CA LEU A 648 -54.97 35.61 31.64
C LEU A 648 -55.61 36.85 31.01
N TYR A 649 -55.30 37.14 29.74
CA TYR A 649 -55.78 38.36 29.10
C TYR A 649 -57.03 38.14 28.22
N GLY A 650 -57.30 36.88 27.82
CA GLY A 650 -58.54 36.50 27.15
C GLY A 650 -58.87 37.28 25.86
N PHE A 651 -60.11 37.13 25.42
CA PHE A 651 -60.74 38.03 24.44
C PHE A 651 -61.27 39.27 25.16
N ASP A 652 -61.26 40.43 24.51
CA ASP A 652 -61.96 41.61 25.01
C ASP A 652 -63.47 41.35 25.15
N ASP A 653 -64.12 42.14 26.01
CA ASP A 653 -65.53 41.93 26.37
C ASP A 653 -66.45 42.02 25.13
N GLU A 654 -66.15 42.89 24.17
CA GLU A 654 -66.94 43.01 22.93
C GLU A 654 -66.79 41.76 22.07
N THR A 655 -65.56 41.27 21.89
CA THR A 655 -65.31 40.03 21.14
C THR A 655 -65.90 38.80 21.83
N GLN A 656 -65.85 38.70 23.17
CA GLN A 656 -66.49 37.59 23.89
C GLN A 656 -68.00 37.55 23.63
N VAL A 657 -68.66 38.71 23.63
CA VAL A 657 -70.08 38.83 23.33
C VAL A 657 -70.35 38.47 21.87
N LEU A 658 -69.53 38.95 20.93
CA LEU A 658 -69.66 38.61 19.50
C LEU A 658 -69.53 37.10 19.25
N LEU A 659 -68.56 36.43 19.87
CA LEU A 659 -68.36 34.99 19.73
C LEU A 659 -69.53 34.20 20.32
N ARG A 660 -69.99 34.54 21.52
CA ARG A 660 -71.15 33.90 22.17
C ARG A 660 -72.46 34.12 21.40
N THR A 661 -72.61 35.26 20.75
CA THR A 661 -73.81 35.60 19.98
C THR A 661 -73.80 34.91 18.60
N ARG A 662 -72.64 34.83 17.94
CA ARG A 662 -72.48 34.07 16.68
C ARG A 662 -72.67 32.57 16.83
N GLU A 663 -72.26 32.00 17.97
CA GLU A 663 -72.46 30.57 18.24
C GLU A 663 -73.94 30.16 18.25
N ASN A 664 -74.83 31.12 18.52
CA ASN A 664 -76.28 30.91 18.55
C ASN A 664 -77.00 31.22 17.21
N TYR A 665 -76.30 31.68 16.15
CA TYR A 665 -76.99 32.26 14.97
C TYR A 665 -76.67 31.69 13.59
N GLU A 666 -75.79 30.70 13.42
CA GLU A 666 -75.58 30.11 12.09
C GLU A 666 -75.59 28.57 12.10
N GLY A 667 -76.60 28.01 11.43
CA GLY A 667 -76.83 26.58 11.27
C GLY A 667 -75.65 25.81 10.64
N GLY A 668 -74.76 25.30 11.49
CA GLY A 668 -73.88 24.17 11.20
C GLY A 668 -72.62 24.46 10.36
N LYS A 669 -72.34 25.70 9.95
CA LYS A 669 -71.05 26.06 9.33
C LYS A 669 -70.18 26.83 10.33
N ARG A 670 -69.06 26.21 10.74
CA ARG A 670 -68.02 26.88 11.55
C ARG A 670 -67.36 27.98 10.72
N VAL A 671 -67.76 29.22 10.91
CA VAL A 671 -67.07 30.40 10.37
C VAL A 671 -65.86 30.70 11.25
N ASP A 672 -64.66 30.64 10.67
CA ASP A 672 -63.43 30.99 11.39
C ASP A 672 -63.41 32.50 11.63
N THR A 673 -63.38 32.90 12.91
CA THR A 673 -63.25 34.32 13.29
C THR A 673 -61.79 34.73 13.20
N ASN A 674 -61.52 35.85 12.54
CA ASN A 674 -60.18 36.43 12.51
C ASN A 674 -59.96 37.19 13.81
N VAL A 675 -58.79 36.98 14.42
CA VAL A 675 -58.42 37.55 15.71
C VAL A 675 -57.06 38.21 15.59
N ARG A 676 -56.85 39.28 16.35
CA ARG A 676 -55.60 40.03 16.44
C ARG A 676 -55.28 40.34 17.90
N TYR A 677 -54.00 40.49 18.24
CA TYR A 677 -53.60 41.07 19.53
C TYR A 677 -53.59 42.59 19.43
N ASP A 678 -54.48 43.28 20.14
CA ASP A 678 -54.45 44.74 20.28
C ASP A 678 -54.14 45.22 21.71
N VAL A 679 -53.70 46.46 21.86
CA VAL A 679 -53.56 47.10 23.18
C VAL A 679 -54.93 47.65 23.54
N ASP A 680 -55.51 47.13 24.62
CA ASP A 680 -56.74 47.67 25.18
C ASP A 680 -56.43 49.00 25.87
N GLU A 681 -56.91 50.11 25.29
CA GLU A 681 -56.68 51.46 25.78
C GLU A 681 -57.23 51.69 27.19
N LYS A 682 -58.17 50.85 27.67
CA LYS A 682 -58.78 51.00 29.00
C LYS A 682 -57.93 50.45 30.14
N GLU A 683 -57.15 49.40 29.88
CA GLU A 683 -56.38 48.68 30.91
C GLU A 683 -54.87 48.67 30.65
N ASP A 684 -54.40 49.31 29.56
CA ASP A 684 -53.00 49.29 29.12
C ASP A 684 -52.42 47.86 29.05
N CYS A 685 -53.25 46.91 28.59
CA CYS A 685 -52.95 45.49 28.53
C CYS A 685 -53.22 44.92 27.13
N LEU A 686 -52.49 43.86 26.75
CA LEU A 686 -52.64 43.22 25.43
C LEU A 686 -53.78 42.19 25.47
N ARG A 687 -54.83 42.40 24.68
CA ARG A 687 -56.00 41.48 24.57
C ARG A 687 -56.20 40.97 23.14
N LEU A 688 -56.89 39.83 23.00
CA LEU A 688 -57.31 39.30 21.70
C LEU A 688 -58.60 39.99 21.25
N THR A 689 -58.56 40.72 20.15
CA THR A 689 -59.70 41.40 19.54
C THR A 689 -60.10 40.70 18.24
N ALA A 690 -61.40 40.50 18.00
CA ALA A 690 -61.90 40.03 16.71
C ALA A 690 -61.97 41.20 15.73
N ASP A 691 -61.62 40.92 14.48
CA ASP A 691 -61.64 41.88 13.36
C ASP A 691 -62.92 41.75 12.52
#